data_AF-A0A433DGN3-F1
#
_entry.id   AF-A0A433DGN3-F1
#
_cell.length_a   1.000
_cell.length_b   1.000
_cell.length_c   1.000
_cell.angle_alpha   90.00
_cell.angle_beta   90.00
_cell.angle_gamma   90.00
#
_symmetry.space_group_name_H-M   'P 1'
#
loop_
_entity.id
_entity.type
_entity.pdbx_description
1 polymer ?
#
loop_
_entity_poly.entity_id
_entity_poly.type
_entity_poly.pdbx_seq_one_letter_code
_entity_poly.pdbx_strand_id
1 'polypeptide(L)'
;MLYLIKMLIAASLSLYLLVKLSQTYSNTSTSTIEAIYKFPLPESAAVSAFEVEFSDGRKVLGKVEEKQKAQRIYENAIQSGHGGYLLEEKTPEIFEMKVGNLLPSEILTVHICYVQELPNDTLTDDLVRFSLPTTIAPRYQARNTSASAREATGVTYSNSARSYTLGVDVKCRMSGRVLDISSTTHDITKNLNLGENNGKVASAALANSYECLDKDFVLLVKAEGLDNPRAFAEYNSETDTNCVMLTMVPRFALTEVRSELIFVVDRYVSFRFKSSISRQTTDNHSNHSSTTTLSSSGSMQGPKIRKTSEALTLFLRSLPEDSYFNIVSFGSSYKPLFPHASASYSHDNLQKALSLISRLDASMGGTEILHPLDWACSNARRDVSTTVLLLTDGEVSNASTVIDRTKRHVRDRRHATSKGLRVFTLGVGNSVSHQLVDGVARIGRGYSQYVGETERLERKIVQMLKNALQSPVTDYKVTWTADEERINARGVSERKGEEERSEPKKKTLSFFDSRMKIAQDDIIPVAEPSELAVPTVRQSPHYIPVILAHSRLVVYCFLAPGQKPRGTILLEGQSDDGPIEVEIDLETAEPGVLIHTLAARRMITEIEEETSYLHHDDSGNPRQVSSAVKKREIVTMGLQFSLASNHTSFVAVDKRAEGDEIHWQQIVQVNIPSVMPSSMASPVMLGSFSSFRSSSSSARVPSFGSRGGHGGLSSSKRLSRQSPEEELFRRFSLASQPSDTALRGSTTKLTKRQVMPTDDVVMLGADDQGAAPRAVPVNPSIQDLHVLIDFQLFDGSFVVADELAIFLGFRGAKEFLSQTRPKDSVVRNEDMWTTLYVIAFLEERMSEFKEEWELVVSKALRWVKKQDTIGVTGELLVEEIRKIVPRP
;
A
#
# COMPACT_ATOMS: atom_id res chain seq x y z
N MET A 1 0.31 3.01 -31.65
CA MET A 1 1.54 3.83 -31.75
C MET A 1 2.62 3.23 -30.88
N LEU A 2 2.52 3.33 -29.55
CA LEU A 2 3.10 2.26 -28.73
C LEU A 2 2.36 0.95 -29.09
N TYR A 3 3.09 -0.15 -29.26
CA TYR A 3 2.51 -1.47 -29.61
C TYR A 3 3.08 -2.64 -28.80
N LEU A 4 4.26 -2.46 -28.18
CA LEU A 4 4.88 -3.48 -27.35
C LEU A 4 5.66 -2.81 -26.22
N ILE A 5 5.32 -3.15 -24.98
CA ILE A 5 6.20 -2.95 -23.83
C ILE A 5 6.84 -4.30 -23.53
N LYS A 6 8.05 -4.52 -24.03
CA LYS A 6 8.84 -5.71 -23.66
C LYS A 6 9.74 -5.36 -22.48
N MET A 7 9.44 -5.92 -21.32
CA MET A 7 10.28 -5.80 -20.13
C MET A 7 11.18 -7.02 -19.98
N LEU A 8 12.49 -6.78 -19.94
CA LEU A 8 13.48 -7.75 -19.52
C LEU A 8 13.87 -7.43 -18.06
N ILE A 9 13.48 -8.31 -17.15
CA ILE A 9 13.78 -8.22 -15.73
C ILE A 9 15.02 -9.08 -15.47
N ALA A 10 16.14 -8.46 -15.14
CA ALA A 10 17.40 -9.14 -14.83
C ALA A 10 17.73 -8.95 -13.34
N ALA A 11 17.15 -9.81 -12.49
CA ALA A 11 17.53 -9.84 -11.08
C ALA A 11 18.91 -10.52 -10.95
N SER A 12 19.91 -9.74 -10.52
CA SER A 12 21.23 -10.27 -10.17
C SER A 12 21.60 -9.77 -8.79
N LEU A 13 21.99 -10.71 -7.92
CA LEU A 13 22.38 -10.52 -6.53
C LEU A 13 21.25 -10.14 -5.55
N SER A 14 20.41 -11.13 -5.26
CA SER A 14 19.65 -11.32 -4.00
C SER A 14 18.55 -10.29 -3.65
N LEU A 15 18.88 -9.00 -3.55
CA LEU A 15 18.09 -7.99 -2.81
C LEU A 15 17.90 -6.65 -3.55
N TYR A 16 18.47 -6.52 -4.75
CA TYR A 16 18.14 -5.44 -5.68
C TYR A 16 17.85 -6.03 -7.07
N LEU A 17 17.24 -5.20 -7.92
CA LEU A 17 16.73 -5.60 -9.23
C LEU A 17 17.22 -4.63 -10.30
N LEU A 18 17.80 -5.14 -11.39
CA LEU A 18 18.05 -4.38 -12.60
C LEU A 18 16.95 -4.70 -13.63
N VAL A 19 16.26 -3.66 -14.09
CA VAL A 19 15.16 -3.80 -15.07
C VAL A 19 15.54 -3.05 -16.34
N LYS A 20 15.50 -3.75 -17.49
CA LYS A 20 15.55 -3.14 -18.83
C LYS A 20 14.13 -3.12 -19.41
N LEU A 21 13.47 -1.99 -19.25
CA LEU A 21 12.18 -1.66 -19.85
C LEU A 21 12.39 -1.25 -21.32
N SER A 22 11.75 -1.94 -22.26
CA SER A 22 11.81 -1.62 -23.69
C SER A 22 10.41 -1.25 -24.21
N GLN A 23 10.28 -0.04 -24.76
CA GLN A 23 9.02 0.53 -25.26
C GLN A 23 9.14 0.77 -26.77
N THR A 24 8.37 0.04 -27.58
CA THR A 24 8.42 0.15 -29.05
C THR A 24 7.35 1.11 -29.57
N TYR A 25 7.81 2.21 -30.16
CA TYR A 25 7.01 3.26 -30.76
C TYR A 25 6.96 3.08 -32.28
N SER A 26 5.76 3.24 -32.85
CA SER A 26 5.51 3.23 -34.29
C SER A 26 4.54 4.36 -34.66
N ASN A 27 4.91 5.19 -35.64
CA ASN A 27 4.03 6.21 -36.17
C ASN A 27 3.20 5.65 -37.34
N THR A 28 1.91 5.40 -37.10
CA THR A 28 0.97 4.89 -38.11
C THR A 28 0.22 6.00 -38.86
N SER A 29 0.61 7.27 -38.69
CA SER A 29 0.01 8.42 -39.37
C SER A 29 0.81 8.83 -40.62
N THR A 30 0.21 9.68 -41.45
CA THR A 30 0.84 10.22 -42.67
C THR A 30 1.70 11.47 -42.40
N SER A 31 1.78 11.93 -41.16
CA SER A 31 2.51 13.13 -40.73
C SER A 31 3.62 12.76 -39.75
N THR A 32 4.71 13.54 -39.72
CA THR A 32 5.68 13.45 -38.61
C THR A 32 5.04 13.96 -37.33
N ILE A 33 5.33 13.29 -36.21
CA ILE A 33 4.72 13.55 -34.91
C ILE A 33 5.74 13.77 -33.79
N GLU A 34 5.25 14.34 -32.68
CA GLU A 34 5.85 14.18 -31.36
C GLU A 34 4.94 13.26 -30.53
N ALA A 35 5.45 12.09 -30.13
CA ALA A 35 4.71 11.16 -29.27
C ALA A 35 5.09 11.37 -27.80
N ILE A 36 4.09 11.67 -26.96
CA ILE A 36 4.28 11.92 -25.51
C ILE A 36 3.63 10.76 -24.76
N TYR A 37 4.40 10.00 -23.98
CA TYR A 37 3.91 8.88 -23.18
C TYR A 37 4.20 9.09 -21.71
N LYS A 38 3.23 8.76 -20.85
CA LYS A 38 3.36 8.76 -19.39
C LYS A 38 3.13 7.37 -18.86
N PHE A 39 4.10 6.87 -18.10
CA PHE A 39 4.08 5.54 -17.51
C PHE A 39 4.58 5.60 -16.07
N PRO A 40 4.10 4.69 -15.20
CA PRO A 40 4.56 4.63 -13.83
C PRO A 40 5.87 3.84 -13.71
N LEU A 41 6.63 4.13 -12.66
CA LEU A 41 7.70 3.27 -12.11
C LEU A 41 7.57 3.26 -10.58
N PRO A 42 8.11 2.25 -9.86
CA PRO A 42 8.15 2.27 -8.40
C PRO A 42 8.91 3.50 -7.86
N GLU A 43 8.49 4.05 -6.70
CA GLU A 43 9.13 5.26 -6.10
C GLU A 43 10.65 5.10 -5.90
N SER A 44 11.07 3.90 -5.50
CA SER A 44 12.46 3.49 -5.28
C SER A 44 13.26 3.22 -6.57
N ALA A 45 12.64 3.32 -7.75
CA ALA A 45 13.31 3.10 -9.03
C ALA A 45 14.32 4.22 -9.33
N ALA A 46 15.58 3.83 -9.49
CA ALA A 46 16.70 4.67 -9.83
C ALA A 46 17.01 4.48 -11.34
N VAL A 47 16.41 5.32 -12.19
CA VAL A 47 16.63 5.28 -13.65
C VAL A 47 18.06 5.68 -13.97
N SER A 48 18.85 4.74 -14.50
CA SER A 48 20.31 4.81 -14.60
C SER A 48 20.84 4.79 -16.04
N ALA A 49 20.06 4.36 -17.03
CA ALA A 49 20.42 4.50 -18.44
C ALA A 49 19.21 4.68 -19.35
N PHE A 50 19.44 5.36 -20.47
CA PHE A 50 18.48 5.66 -21.53
C PHE A 50 19.15 5.46 -22.89
N GLU A 51 18.52 4.71 -23.77
CA GLU A 51 19.03 4.38 -25.12
C GLU A 51 17.85 4.33 -26.09
N VAL A 52 18.04 4.84 -27.31
CA VAL A 52 17.06 4.74 -28.40
C VAL A 52 17.66 3.90 -29.51
N GLU A 53 17.01 2.78 -29.84
CA GLU A 53 17.39 1.85 -30.90
C GLU A 53 16.43 1.96 -32.09
N PHE A 54 16.97 2.16 -33.28
CA PHE A 54 16.22 2.27 -34.53
C PHE A 54 16.13 0.92 -35.24
N SER A 55 15.19 0.79 -36.18
CA SER A 55 15.00 -0.45 -36.97
C SER A 55 16.19 -0.83 -37.87
N ASP A 56 17.10 0.11 -38.14
CA ASP A 56 18.36 -0.11 -38.86
C ASP A 56 19.51 -0.61 -37.95
N GLY A 57 19.28 -0.72 -36.64
CA GLY A 57 20.27 -1.10 -35.63
C GLY A 57 21.13 0.06 -35.11
N ARG A 58 20.92 1.31 -35.55
CA ARG A 58 21.56 2.48 -34.93
C ARG A 58 21.05 2.64 -33.50
N LYS A 59 21.94 3.12 -32.64
CA LYS A 59 21.70 3.34 -31.20
C LYS A 59 22.15 4.75 -30.83
N VAL A 60 21.28 5.50 -30.16
CA VAL A 60 21.59 6.83 -29.63
C VAL A 60 21.49 6.77 -28.11
N LEU A 61 22.61 7.01 -27.43
CA LEU A 61 22.70 6.97 -25.98
C LEU A 61 22.24 8.31 -25.38
N GLY A 62 21.42 8.20 -24.35
CA GLY A 62 21.01 9.30 -23.49
C GLY A 62 22.16 9.81 -22.63
N LYS A 63 22.16 11.12 -22.38
CA LYS A 63 22.98 11.74 -21.34
C LYS A 63 22.09 12.41 -20.32
N VAL A 64 22.42 12.26 -19.05
CA VAL A 64 21.79 13.03 -17.98
C VAL A 64 22.31 14.46 -18.04
N GLU A 65 21.38 15.41 -18.02
CA GLU A 65 21.66 16.84 -17.96
C GLU A 65 20.75 17.48 -16.91
N GLU A 66 21.09 18.70 -16.46
CA GLU A 66 20.14 19.50 -15.66
C GLU A 66 18.84 19.65 -16.45
N LYS A 67 17.68 19.43 -15.81
CA LYS A 67 16.35 19.37 -16.45
C LYS A 67 16.08 20.50 -17.44
N GLN A 68 16.38 21.75 -17.07
CA GLN A 68 16.22 22.91 -17.96
C GLN A 68 17.17 22.90 -19.16
N LYS A 69 18.39 22.37 -19.00
CA LYS A 69 19.37 22.21 -20.08
C LYS A 69 18.96 21.05 -21.00
N ALA A 70 18.50 19.93 -20.45
CA ALA A 70 17.95 18.79 -21.19
C ALA A 70 16.76 19.22 -22.08
N GLN A 71 15.83 19.99 -21.53
CA GLN A 71 14.70 20.57 -22.26
C GLN A 71 15.16 21.46 -23.43
N ARG A 72 16.11 22.38 -23.22
CA ARG A 72 16.67 23.22 -24.31
C ARG A 72 17.38 22.39 -25.39
N ILE A 73 18.13 21.35 -25.00
CA ILE A 73 18.80 20.45 -25.97
C ILE A 73 17.75 19.74 -26.83
N TYR A 74 16.68 19.24 -26.20
CA TYR A 74 15.55 18.63 -26.89
C TYR A 74 14.88 19.62 -27.85
N GLU A 75 14.43 20.77 -27.35
CA GLU A 75 13.74 21.79 -28.14
C GLU A 75 14.56 22.27 -29.34
N ASN A 76 15.87 22.49 -29.15
CA ASN A 76 16.78 22.85 -30.23
C ASN A 76 16.89 21.73 -31.29
N ALA A 77 16.99 20.46 -30.87
CA ALA A 77 17.02 19.34 -31.82
C ALA A 77 15.73 19.26 -32.65
N ILE A 78 14.57 19.44 -32.01
CA ILE A 78 13.27 19.44 -32.69
C ILE A 78 13.14 20.60 -33.69
N GLN A 79 13.55 21.81 -33.30
CA GLN A 79 13.55 23.00 -34.15
C GLN A 79 14.53 22.90 -35.33
N SER A 80 15.69 22.27 -35.12
CA SER A 80 16.68 21.97 -36.17
C SER A 80 16.33 20.75 -37.04
N GLY A 81 15.13 20.16 -36.88
CA GLY A 81 14.67 19.05 -37.72
C GLY A 81 15.38 17.70 -37.46
N HIS A 82 16.10 17.57 -36.35
CA HIS A 82 16.78 16.35 -35.90
C HIS A 82 15.86 15.46 -35.05
N GLY A 83 16.21 14.18 -34.84
CA GLY A 83 15.51 13.34 -33.87
C GLY A 83 15.82 13.81 -32.44
N GLY A 84 14.79 13.94 -31.59
CA GLY A 84 14.95 14.38 -30.21
C GLY A 84 14.19 13.46 -29.26
N TYR A 85 14.83 13.06 -28.16
CA TYR A 85 14.24 12.14 -27.18
C TYR A 85 14.54 12.64 -25.77
N LEU A 86 13.50 12.77 -24.94
CA LEU A 86 13.60 13.33 -23.59
C LEU A 86 12.81 12.47 -22.60
N LEU A 87 13.47 12.03 -21.53
CA LEU A 87 12.87 11.28 -20.42
C LEU A 87 12.98 12.12 -19.12
N GLU A 88 11.83 12.46 -18.54
CA GLU A 88 11.73 13.29 -17.33
C GLU A 88 10.93 12.61 -16.22
N GLU A 89 11.36 12.76 -14.97
CA GLU A 89 10.51 12.53 -13.81
C GLU A 89 9.48 13.69 -13.69
N LYS A 90 8.20 13.36 -13.48
CA LYS A 90 7.13 14.34 -13.19
C LYS A 90 6.67 14.28 -11.74
N THR A 91 6.65 13.07 -11.19
CA THR A 91 6.56 12.75 -9.76
C THR A 91 7.43 11.51 -9.50
N PRO A 92 7.79 11.19 -8.25
CA PRO A 92 8.60 10.01 -7.93
C PRO A 92 8.08 8.68 -8.49
N GLU A 93 6.78 8.57 -8.80
CA GLU A 93 6.16 7.38 -9.41
C GLU A 93 5.82 7.54 -10.91
N ILE A 94 5.90 8.74 -11.52
CA ILE A 94 5.47 9.01 -12.92
C ILE A 94 6.58 9.61 -13.76
N PHE A 95 6.91 8.94 -14.86
CA PHE A 95 7.85 9.40 -15.88
C PHE A 95 7.13 9.80 -17.17
N GLU A 96 7.63 10.85 -17.83
CA GLU A 96 7.20 11.29 -19.16
C GLU A 96 8.32 11.04 -20.16
N MET A 97 8.01 10.34 -21.25
CA MET A 97 8.89 10.13 -22.38
C MET A 97 8.34 10.88 -23.60
N LYS A 98 9.16 11.76 -24.18
CA LYS A 98 8.88 12.46 -25.44
C LYS A 98 9.74 11.89 -26.56
N VAL A 99 9.09 11.39 -27.59
CA VAL A 99 9.71 10.93 -28.85
C VAL A 99 9.35 11.95 -29.92
N GLY A 100 10.26 12.91 -30.16
CA GLY A 100 10.05 13.96 -31.15
C GLY A 100 10.58 13.57 -32.53
N ASN A 101 9.96 14.13 -33.56
CA ASN A 101 10.36 14.01 -34.97
C ASN A 101 10.28 12.57 -35.54
N LEU A 102 9.35 11.78 -35.00
CA LEU A 102 9.07 10.40 -35.46
C LEU A 102 8.33 10.44 -36.81
N LEU A 103 9.00 9.99 -37.87
CA LEU A 103 8.53 10.03 -39.25
C LEU A 103 7.36 9.06 -39.52
N PRO A 104 6.54 9.29 -40.56
CA PRO A 104 5.52 8.34 -41.00
C PRO A 104 6.10 6.92 -41.23
N SER A 105 5.43 5.91 -40.66
CA SER A 105 5.86 4.49 -40.66
C SER A 105 7.21 4.18 -39.97
N GLU A 106 7.85 5.15 -39.31
CA GLU A 106 9.07 4.89 -38.52
C GLU A 106 8.76 4.06 -37.28
N ILE A 107 9.69 3.17 -36.94
CA ILE A 107 9.64 2.32 -35.75
C ILE A 107 10.97 2.45 -35.01
N LEU A 108 10.89 2.77 -33.71
CA LEU A 108 12.03 2.77 -32.80
C LEU A 108 11.67 2.12 -31.46
N THR A 109 12.67 1.65 -30.74
CA THR A 109 12.53 1.11 -29.39
C THR A 109 13.34 1.93 -28.41
N VAL A 110 12.66 2.43 -27.38
CA VAL A 110 13.26 3.15 -26.27
C VAL A 110 13.60 2.14 -25.18
N HIS A 111 14.86 2.06 -24.81
CA HIS A 111 15.36 1.26 -23.71
C HIS A 111 15.63 2.14 -22.49
N ILE A 112 15.04 1.77 -21.36
CA ILE A 112 15.20 2.43 -20.07
C ILE A 112 15.72 1.38 -19.10
N CYS A 113 16.90 1.61 -18.53
CA CYS A 113 17.41 0.79 -17.44
C CYS A 113 17.18 1.52 -16.11
N TYR A 114 16.64 0.81 -15.13
CA TYR A 114 16.57 1.28 -13.76
C TYR A 114 16.98 0.17 -12.79
N VAL A 115 17.51 0.58 -11.64
CA VAL A 115 17.80 -0.30 -10.51
C VAL A 115 16.86 0.03 -9.35
N GLN A 116 16.45 -0.95 -8.56
CA GLN A 116 15.65 -0.73 -7.35
C GLN A 116 15.95 -1.77 -6.27
N GLU A 117 15.62 -1.45 -5.02
CA GLU A 117 15.56 -2.40 -3.91
C GLU A 117 14.41 -3.42 -4.10
N LEU A 118 14.57 -4.62 -3.54
CA LEU A 118 13.50 -5.63 -3.44
C LEU A 118 13.00 -5.72 -1.99
N PRO A 119 11.77 -5.28 -1.69
CA PRO A 119 11.16 -5.49 -0.38
C PRO A 119 10.93 -6.99 -0.13
N ASN A 120 10.99 -7.41 1.13
CA ASN A 120 10.47 -8.72 1.52
C ASN A 120 8.93 -8.69 1.47
N ASP A 121 8.31 -9.81 1.10
CA ASP A 121 6.87 -9.98 1.35
C ASP A 121 6.67 -10.47 2.80
N THR A 122 5.56 -10.12 3.42
CA THR A 122 5.21 -10.61 4.76
C THR A 122 4.75 -12.07 4.76
N LEU A 123 4.55 -12.67 3.59
CA LEU A 123 4.19 -14.09 3.42
C LEU A 123 5.27 -15.09 3.86
N THR A 124 6.57 -14.76 3.82
CA THR A 124 7.67 -15.40 4.58
C THR A 124 8.92 -14.50 4.52
N ASP A 125 9.80 -14.55 5.53
CA ASP A 125 11.02 -13.71 5.58
C ASP A 125 12.00 -13.96 4.40
N ASP A 126 11.98 -15.18 3.85
CA ASP A 126 12.80 -15.67 2.73
C ASP A 126 12.15 -15.43 1.34
N LEU A 127 11.16 -14.54 1.27
CA LEU A 127 10.41 -14.19 0.05
C LEU A 127 10.58 -12.70 -0.28
N VAL A 128 10.97 -12.40 -1.51
CA VAL A 128 11.01 -11.02 -2.05
C VAL A 128 9.90 -10.78 -3.06
N ARG A 129 9.35 -9.56 -3.04
CA ARG A 129 8.30 -9.11 -3.95
C ARG A 129 8.86 -8.07 -4.92
N PHE A 130 8.76 -8.35 -6.21
CA PHE A 130 8.81 -7.33 -7.24
C PHE A 130 7.37 -6.95 -7.63
N SER A 131 7.13 -5.64 -7.80
CA SER A 131 5.85 -5.13 -8.32
C SER A 131 6.14 -4.08 -9.37
N LEU A 132 5.72 -4.35 -10.60
CA LEU A 132 5.75 -3.42 -11.71
C LEU A 132 4.38 -2.74 -11.82
N PRO A 133 4.28 -1.43 -11.55
CA PRO A 133 3.08 -0.69 -11.89
C PRO A 133 2.93 -0.64 -13.42
N THR A 134 1.73 -0.93 -13.92
CA THR A 134 1.40 -0.83 -15.36
C THR A 134 0.33 0.23 -15.62
N THR A 135 -0.40 0.64 -14.59
CA THR A 135 -1.49 1.61 -14.64
C THR A 135 -1.12 2.86 -13.83
N ILE A 136 -1.51 4.04 -14.32
CA ILE A 136 -1.46 5.27 -13.52
C ILE A 136 -2.81 5.43 -12.85
N ALA A 137 -2.86 5.43 -11.52
CA ALA A 137 -4.10 5.62 -10.79
C ALA A 137 -4.74 6.99 -11.13
N PRO A 138 -6.04 7.06 -11.46
CA PRO A 138 -6.74 8.32 -11.64
C PRO A 138 -6.69 9.15 -10.34
N ARG A 139 -5.95 10.26 -10.32
CA ARG A 139 -5.83 11.10 -9.12
C ARG A 139 -7.14 11.86 -8.87
N TYR A 140 -7.71 11.75 -7.66
CA TYR A 140 -8.91 12.48 -7.28
C TYR A 140 -8.70 14.00 -7.37
N GLN A 141 -9.57 14.70 -8.09
CA GLN A 141 -9.59 16.16 -8.19
C GLN A 141 -10.88 16.71 -7.56
N ALA A 142 -10.74 17.50 -6.50
CA ALA A 142 -11.87 18.09 -5.79
C ALA A 142 -12.65 19.11 -6.67
N ARG A 143 -13.97 19.22 -6.46
CA ARG A 143 -14.89 19.99 -7.34
C ARG A 143 -14.62 21.50 -7.42
N ASN A 144 -13.72 22.05 -6.59
CA ASN A 144 -13.43 23.49 -6.52
C ASN A 144 -12.15 23.91 -7.24
N THR A 145 -11.38 22.98 -7.83
CA THR A 145 -10.23 23.38 -8.64
C THR A 145 -10.67 23.89 -10.00
N SER A 146 -10.19 25.08 -10.37
CA SER A 146 -10.38 25.68 -11.71
C SER A 146 -9.91 24.76 -12.83
N ALA A 147 -10.31 25.06 -14.08
CA ALA A 147 -9.98 24.24 -15.26
C ALA A 147 -8.47 23.92 -15.41
N SER A 148 -7.60 24.75 -14.85
CA SER A 148 -6.14 24.53 -14.75
C SER A 148 -5.71 23.27 -13.98
N ALA A 149 -6.54 22.70 -13.10
CA ALA A 149 -6.16 21.46 -12.40
C ALA A 149 -6.24 20.21 -13.27
N ARG A 150 -6.96 20.25 -14.41
CA ARG A 150 -6.86 19.21 -15.45
C ARG A 150 -5.43 19.06 -16.00
N GLU A 151 -4.62 20.10 -15.88
CA GLU A 151 -3.24 20.17 -16.39
C GLU A 151 -2.20 19.66 -15.39
N ALA A 152 -2.56 19.48 -14.10
CA ALA A 152 -1.61 19.25 -13.00
C ALA A 152 -0.72 17.99 -13.15
N THR A 153 -1.18 16.95 -13.87
CA THR A 153 -0.33 15.85 -14.35
C THR A 153 -0.35 15.68 -15.86
N GLY A 154 -1.35 16.24 -16.57
CA GLY A 154 -1.51 16.13 -18.01
C GLY A 154 -1.55 14.69 -18.54
N VAL A 155 -2.11 13.75 -17.77
CA VAL A 155 -2.26 12.33 -18.17
C VAL A 155 -3.59 12.17 -18.93
N THR A 156 -3.53 11.61 -20.14
CA THR A 156 -4.72 11.20 -20.90
C THR A 156 -4.98 9.72 -20.65
N TYR A 157 -6.24 9.34 -20.44
CA TYR A 157 -6.63 7.94 -20.18
C TYR A 157 -7.48 7.36 -21.32
N SER A 158 -7.39 6.04 -21.51
CA SER A 158 -8.22 5.30 -22.49
C SER A 158 -9.05 4.20 -21.82
N ASN A 159 -10.33 4.13 -22.21
CA ASN A 159 -11.21 2.97 -21.93
C ASN A 159 -11.15 1.91 -23.05
N SER A 160 -10.43 2.17 -24.14
CA SER A 160 -10.35 1.30 -25.32
C SER A 160 -9.38 0.16 -25.05
N ALA A 161 -9.91 -1.02 -24.71
CA ALA A 161 -9.12 -2.23 -24.50
C ALA A 161 -8.32 -2.63 -25.76
N ARG A 162 -7.19 -3.32 -25.54
CA ARG A 162 -6.38 -4.12 -26.51
C ARG A 162 -5.27 -3.41 -27.35
N SER A 163 -4.89 -2.15 -27.09
CA SER A 163 -3.85 -1.50 -27.91
C SER A 163 -2.40 -1.63 -27.43
N TYR A 164 -2.17 -1.98 -26.15
CA TYR A 164 -0.83 -2.10 -25.57
C TYR A 164 -0.67 -3.44 -24.86
N THR A 165 0.48 -4.07 -25.05
CA THR A 165 0.81 -5.35 -24.45
C THR A 165 2.10 -5.29 -23.64
N LEU A 166 2.13 -6.08 -22.57
CA LEU A 166 3.29 -6.37 -21.74
C LEU A 166 3.88 -7.72 -22.14
N GLY A 167 5.16 -7.76 -22.49
CA GLY A 167 5.95 -8.99 -22.43
C GLY A 167 6.85 -8.92 -21.19
N VAL A 168 6.94 -10.00 -20.41
CA VAL A 168 7.92 -10.11 -19.31
C VAL A 168 8.81 -11.33 -19.53
N ASP A 169 10.12 -11.07 -19.59
CA ASP A 169 11.17 -12.09 -19.48
C ASP A 169 11.95 -11.83 -18.19
N VAL A 170 11.97 -12.78 -17.25
CA VAL A 170 12.69 -12.71 -15.98
C VAL A 170 13.88 -13.67 -16.00
N LYS A 171 15.07 -13.17 -15.69
CA LYS A 171 16.21 -13.99 -15.26
C LYS A 171 16.62 -13.58 -13.86
N CYS A 172 16.73 -14.54 -12.95
CA CYS A 172 17.00 -14.30 -11.55
C CYS A 172 18.23 -15.08 -11.06
N ARG A 173 19.19 -14.40 -10.42
CA ARG A 173 20.38 -14.97 -9.77
C ARG A 173 20.42 -14.52 -8.30
N MET A 174 20.26 -15.47 -7.38
CA MET A 174 20.26 -15.24 -5.93
C MET A 174 21.57 -15.71 -5.28
N SER A 175 21.83 -15.30 -4.04
CA SER A 175 22.95 -15.80 -3.22
C SER A 175 22.76 -17.24 -2.77
N GLY A 176 21.55 -17.60 -2.34
CA GLY A 176 21.12 -18.96 -2.03
C GLY A 176 20.39 -19.65 -3.19
N ARG A 177 20.00 -20.91 -2.98
CA ARG A 177 19.21 -21.68 -3.96
C ARG A 177 17.83 -21.05 -4.12
N VAL A 178 17.36 -20.93 -5.36
CA VAL A 178 15.99 -20.47 -5.65
C VAL A 178 15.03 -21.63 -5.38
N LEU A 179 14.11 -21.43 -4.43
CA LEU A 179 13.12 -22.41 -3.99
C LEU A 179 11.84 -22.32 -4.82
N ASP A 180 11.39 -21.09 -5.11
CA ASP A 180 10.24 -20.84 -5.99
C ASP A 180 10.37 -19.51 -6.73
N ILE A 181 9.70 -19.43 -7.88
CA ILE A 181 9.36 -18.21 -8.58
C ILE A 181 7.89 -18.29 -9.00
N SER A 182 7.08 -17.32 -8.61
CA SER A 182 5.64 -17.30 -8.81
C SER A 182 5.16 -15.87 -9.08
N SER A 183 3.92 -15.72 -9.55
CA SER A 183 3.29 -14.42 -9.77
C SER A 183 1.85 -14.48 -9.27
N THR A 184 1.40 -13.43 -8.60
CA THR A 184 0.04 -13.36 -8.01
C THR A 184 -0.97 -12.68 -8.92
N THR A 185 -0.52 -12.01 -9.99
CA THR A 185 -1.39 -11.25 -10.91
C THR A 185 -1.43 -11.79 -12.34
N HIS A 186 -0.41 -12.54 -12.78
CA HIS A 186 -0.28 -13.07 -14.15
C HIS A 186 0.19 -14.53 -14.15
N ASP A 187 -0.29 -15.31 -15.12
CA ASP A 187 0.21 -16.67 -15.35
C ASP A 187 1.62 -16.63 -15.95
N ILE A 188 2.54 -17.42 -15.39
CA ILE A 188 3.93 -17.49 -15.83
C ILE A 188 4.38 -18.95 -16.09
N THR A 189 5.23 -19.12 -17.10
CA THR A 189 6.11 -20.29 -17.21
C THR A 189 7.35 -20.04 -16.34
N LYS A 190 7.89 -21.11 -15.74
CA LYS A 190 9.07 -21.01 -14.86
C LYS A 190 10.04 -22.16 -15.05
N ASN A 191 11.34 -21.84 -14.98
CA ASN A 191 12.42 -22.81 -14.95
C ASN A 191 13.29 -22.52 -13.72
N LEU A 192 13.45 -23.52 -12.84
CA LEU A 192 14.34 -23.45 -11.68
C LEU A 192 15.66 -24.16 -11.98
N ASN A 193 16.70 -23.85 -11.19
CA ASN A 193 18.01 -24.51 -11.23
C ASN A 193 18.74 -24.45 -12.58
N LEU A 194 18.79 -23.26 -13.20
CA LEU A 194 19.43 -23.05 -14.49
C LEU A 194 20.96 -22.98 -14.41
N GLY A 195 21.63 -23.83 -15.20
CA GLY A 195 23.09 -23.87 -15.31
C GLY A 195 23.79 -24.45 -14.08
N GLU A 196 25.12 -24.47 -14.11
CA GLU A 196 25.97 -25.14 -13.11
C GLU A 196 26.03 -24.45 -11.74
N ASN A 197 25.30 -23.35 -11.54
CA ASN A 197 25.33 -22.51 -10.33
C ASN A 197 24.60 -23.12 -9.11
N ASN A 198 24.61 -24.44 -8.93
CA ASN A 198 24.06 -25.15 -7.76
C ASN A 198 22.64 -24.68 -7.34
N GLY A 199 21.75 -24.47 -8.31
CA GLY A 199 20.35 -24.05 -8.06
C GLY A 199 20.12 -22.56 -7.80
N LYS A 200 21.14 -21.71 -7.88
CA LYS A 200 21.04 -20.25 -7.58
C LYS A 200 20.40 -19.40 -8.68
N VAL A 201 20.06 -19.97 -9.84
CA VAL A 201 19.52 -19.25 -10.99
C VAL A 201 18.18 -19.83 -11.42
N ALA A 202 17.22 -18.96 -11.70
CA ALA A 202 15.90 -19.28 -12.23
C ALA A 202 15.52 -18.32 -13.36
N SER A 203 14.50 -18.70 -14.15
CA SER A 203 13.84 -17.81 -15.10
C SER A 203 12.33 -17.93 -15.00
N ALA A 204 11.62 -16.85 -15.30
CA ALA A 204 10.19 -16.88 -15.56
C ALA A 204 9.85 -16.05 -16.80
N ALA A 205 8.78 -16.38 -17.49
CA ALA A 205 8.21 -15.57 -18.56
C ALA A 205 6.68 -15.66 -18.52
N LEU A 206 5.96 -14.67 -19.05
CA LEU A 206 4.50 -14.75 -19.16
C LEU A 206 4.08 -16.02 -19.92
N ALA A 207 3.03 -16.70 -19.46
CA ALA A 207 2.56 -17.95 -20.06
C ALA A 207 2.03 -17.72 -21.49
N ASN A 208 1.24 -16.65 -21.66
CA ASN A 208 1.03 -16.04 -22.96
C ASN A 208 2.17 -15.04 -23.17
N SER A 209 2.91 -15.09 -24.28
CA SER A 209 4.12 -14.25 -24.48
C SER A 209 3.87 -12.74 -24.33
N TYR A 210 2.60 -12.32 -24.46
CA TYR A 210 2.13 -10.95 -24.28
C TYR A 210 0.78 -10.93 -23.54
N GLU A 211 0.65 -10.05 -22.56
CA GLU A 211 -0.56 -9.80 -21.77
C GLU A 211 -1.03 -8.33 -21.86
N CYS A 212 -2.23 -8.02 -21.41
CA CYS A 212 -2.74 -6.63 -21.37
C CYS A 212 -2.15 -5.83 -20.19
N LEU A 213 -1.90 -4.53 -20.38
CA LEU A 213 -1.45 -3.61 -19.32
C LEU A 213 -2.62 -3.09 -18.45
N ASP A 214 -3.51 -3.97 -17.96
CA ASP A 214 -4.73 -3.60 -17.22
C ASP A 214 -4.65 -3.80 -15.69
N LYS A 215 -3.53 -4.33 -15.21
CA LYS A 215 -3.19 -4.60 -13.80
C LYS A 215 -1.68 -4.72 -13.64
N ASP A 216 -1.19 -4.39 -12.45
CA ASP A 216 0.24 -4.43 -12.13
C ASP A 216 0.80 -5.86 -12.16
N PHE A 217 2.05 -6.02 -12.62
CA PHE A 217 2.73 -7.32 -12.65
C PHE A 217 3.49 -7.55 -11.35
N VAL A 218 3.09 -8.58 -10.58
CA VAL A 218 3.69 -8.92 -9.29
C VAL A 218 4.39 -10.26 -9.38
N LEU A 219 5.69 -10.27 -9.12
CA LEU A 219 6.53 -11.46 -9.08
C LEU A 219 7.01 -11.70 -7.65
N LEU A 220 6.87 -12.94 -7.18
CA LEU A 220 7.37 -13.43 -5.91
C LEU A 220 8.56 -14.37 -6.19
N VAL A 221 9.67 -14.20 -5.47
CA VAL A 221 10.82 -15.11 -5.54
C VAL A 221 11.21 -15.55 -4.14
N LYS A 222 11.22 -16.86 -3.90
CA LYS A 222 11.63 -17.48 -2.64
C LYS A 222 13.02 -18.08 -2.80
N ALA A 223 13.97 -17.74 -1.92
CA ALA A 223 15.32 -18.30 -1.98
C ALA A 223 15.97 -18.36 -0.59
N GLU A 224 16.88 -19.33 -0.41
CA GLU A 224 17.57 -19.55 0.86
C GLU A 224 18.39 -18.33 1.31
N GLY A 225 18.22 -17.90 2.56
CA GLY A 225 19.05 -16.87 3.18
C GLY A 225 18.83 -15.44 2.68
N LEU A 226 17.67 -15.12 2.08
CA LEU A 226 17.30 -13.74 1.73
C LEU A 226 17.02 -12.87 2.97
N ASP A 227 16.63 -13.50 4.07
CA ASP A 227 16.37 -12.93 5.39
C ASP A 227 17.64 -12.54 6.16
N ASN A 228 18.76 -13.20 5.87
CA ASN A 228 20.02 -13.04 6.59
C ASN A 228 20.56 -11.58 6.54
N PRO A 229 21.16 -11.08 7.64
CA PRO A 229 21.89 -9.82 7.64
C PRO A 229 23.12 -9.89 6.72
N ARG A 230 23.30 -8.89 5.86
CA ARG A 230 24.40 -8.80 4.87
C ARG A 230 24.83 -7.36 4.65
N ALA A 231 26.11 -7.17 4.38
CA ALA A 231 26.68 -5.89 3.97
C ALA A 231 27.47 -6.06 2.67
N PHE A 232 27.35 -5.13 1.73
CA PHE A 232 28.06 -5.14 0.44
C PHE A 232 28.81 -3.83 0.23
N ALA A 233 30.08 -3.89 -0.19
CA ALA A 233 30.80 -2.72 -0.70
C ALA A 233 30.92 -2.75 -2.23
N GLU A 234 30.48 -1.67 -2.86
CA GLU A 234 30.79 -1.34 -4.25
C GLU A 234 31.89 -0.26 -4.27
N TYR A 235 32.89 -0.41 -5.13
CA TYR A 235 33.93 0.57 -5.38
C TYR A 235 33.77 1.17 -6.78
N ASN A 236 33.72 2.51 -6.86
CA ASN A 236 33.62 3.23 -8.12
C ASN A 236 34.99 3.85 -8.47
N SER A 237 35.60 3.37 -9.56
CA SER A 237 36.92 3.80 -10.02
C SER A 237 36.98 5.17 -10.68
N GLU A 238 35.84 5.73 -11.13
CA GLU A 238 35.79 7.07 -11.73
C GLU A 238 35.80 8.16 -10.65
N THR A 239 35.28 7.84 -9.47
CA THR A 239 35.13 8.77 -8.33
C THR A 239 36.05 8.46 -7.15
N ASP A 240 36.77 7.33 -7.18
CA ASP A 240 37.60 6.78 -6.09
C ASP A 240 36.83 6.60 -4.76
N THR A 241 35.52 6.35 -4.85
CA THR A 241 34.62 6.20 -3.69
C THR A 241 34.21 4.76 -3.45
N ASN A 242 34.02 4.43 -2.18
CA ASN A 242 33.32 3.22 -1.75
C ASN A 242 31.90 3.57 -1.30
N CYS A 243 30.92 2.76 -1.69
CA CYS A 243 29.57 2.82 -1.15
C CYS A 243 29.18 1.47 -0.56
N VAL A 244 28.72 1.47 0.69
CA VAL A 244 28.26 0.27 1.39
C VAL A 244 26.74 0.21 1.38
N MET A 245 26.17 -0.98 1.17
CA MET A 245 24.76 -1.30 1.39
C MET A 245 24.65 -2.33 2.51
N LEU A 246 24.01 -1.96 3.61
CA LEU A 246 23.61 -2.83 4.71
C LEU A 246 22.15 -3.25 4.54
N THR A 247 21.83 -4.53 4.72
CA THR A 247 20.44 -5.00 4.69
C THR A 247 20.22 -6.24 5.55
N MET A 248 19.04 -6.34 6.18
CA MET A 248 18.64 -7.45 7.04
C MET A 248 17.13 -7.55 7.16
N VAL A 249 16.60 -8.74 7.46
CA VAL A 249 15.23 -8.90 7.99
C VAL A 249 15.35 -9.19 9.50
N PRO A 250 15.02 -8.22 10.37
CA PRO A 250 15.14 -8.39 11.82
C PRO A 250 14.08 -9.37 12.35
N ARG A 251 14.50 -10.25 13.26
CA ARG A 251 13.63 -11.19 13.96
C ARG A 251 13.80 -11.05 15.46
N PHE A 252 12.84 -10.38 16.08
CA PHE A 252 12.76 -10.23 17.54
C PHE A 252 11.29 -10.20 17.97
N ALA A 253 11.02 -10.55 19.21
CA ALA A 253 9.73 -10.37 19.85
C ALA A 253 9.91 -9.40 21.03
N LEU A 254 9.57 -8.13 20.81
CA LEU A 254 9.56 -7.12 21.88
C LEU A 254 8.25 -7.21 22.67
N THR A 255 8.30 -6.75 23.92
CA THR A 255 7.13 -6.69 24.81
C THR A 255 6.01 -5.84 24.21
N GLU A 256 4.77 -6.37 24.18
CA GLU A 256 3.57 -5.60 23.81
C GLU A 256 3.37 -4.45 24.79
N VAL A 257 3.19 -3.23 24.27
CA VAL A 257 2.90 -2.04 25.09
C VAL A 257 1.47 -1.56 24.91
N ARG A 258 0.89 -1.07 26.00
CA ARG A 258 -0.41 -0.43 26.02
C ARG A 258 -0.46 0.71 25.01
N SER A 259 -1.32 0.58 24.00
CA SER A 259 -1.30 1.42 22.80
C SER A 259 -2.68 1.97 22.44
N GLU A 260 -2.68 3.02 21.63
CA GLU A 260 -3.84 3.53 20.92
C GLU A 260 -3.73 3.21 19.43
N LEU A 261 -4.80 2.68 18.82
CA LEU A 261 -4.87 2.39 17.38
C LEU A 261 -6.01 3.17 16.71
N ILE A 262 -5.65 4.09 15.82
CA ILE A 262 -6.62 4.89 15.04
C ILE A 262 -6.61 4.40 13.59
N PHE A 263 -7.70 3.76 13.18
CA PHE A 263 -7.90 3.29 11.80
C PHE A 263 -8.50 4.42 10.97
N VAL A 264 -7.79 4.89 9.94
CA VAL A 264 -8.27 5.90 8.98
C VAL A 264 -8.64 5.17 7.70
N VAL A 265 -9.93 5.17 7.34
CA VAL A 265 -10.52 4.21 6.41
C VAL A 265 -11.24 4.90 5.26
N ASP A 266 -10.79 4.62 4.05
CA ASP A 266 -11.34 5.16 2.80
C ASP A 266 -12.71 4.54 2.45
N ARG A 267 -13.63 5.36 1.94
CA ARG A 267 -14.98 4.98 1.47
C ARG A 267 -15.34 5.70 0.16
N TYR A 268 -14.35 6.00 -0.67
CA TYR A 268 -14.46 6.82 -1.87
C TYR A 268 -15.48 6.31 -2.94
N VAL A 269 -16.29 7.25 -3.47
CA VAL A 269 -17.18 7.05 -4.64
C VAL A 269 -16.88 8.01 -5.78
N SER A 270 -16.71 7.46 -6.99
CA SER A 270 -16.65 8.22 -8.24
C SER A 270 -18.03 8.35 -8.89
N PHE A 271 -18.29 9.53 -9.48
CA PHE A 271 -19.50 9.81 -10.25
C PHE A 271 -19.15 9.92 -11.74
N ARG A 272 -19.63 8.97 -12.57
CA ARG A 272 -19.51 9.09 -14.03
C ARG A 272 -20.70 9.83 -14.63
N PHE A 273 -20.40 10.92 -15.35
CA PHE A 273 -21.34 11.54 -16.29
C PHE A 273 -21.46 10.66 -17.55
N LYS A 274 -22.66 10.13 -17.81
CA LYS A 274 -23.01 9.53 -19.11
C LYS A 274 -23.70 10.60 -19.97
N SER A 275 -22.98 11.14 -20.95
CA SER A 275 -23.57 11.96 -22.03
C SER A 275 -23.84 11.07 -23.23
N SER A 276 -25.07 10.56 -23.34
CA SER A 276 -25.52 9.81 -24.51
C SER A 276 -26.05 10.77 -25.58
N ILE A 277 -25.18 11.24 -26.47
CA ILE A 277 -25.60 11.91 -27.71
C ILE A 277 -26.05 10.84 -28.70
N SER A 278 -27.36 10.62 -28.81
CA SER A 278 -27.95 9.83 -29.88
C SER A 278 -27.93 10.64 -31.18
N ARG A 279 -26.98 10.33 -32.07
CA ARG A 279 -26.86 10.98 -33.37
C ARG A 279 -27.83 10.33 -34.38
N GLN A 280 -29.10 10.74 -34.35
CA GLN A 280 -30.04 10.44 -35.44
C GLN A 280 -29.96 11.53 -36.51
N THR A 281 -29.86 11.09 -37.76
CA THR A 281 -30.00 11.93 -38.97
C THR A 281 -31.48 12.07 -39.33
N THR A 282 -31.92 13.30 -39.67
CA THR A 282 -33.16 13.64 -40.43
C THR A 282 -34.46 13.02 -39.89
N ASP A 283 -35.39 13.72 -39.21
CA ASP A 283 -36.07 14.94 -39.65
C ASP A 283 -36.87 15.68 -38.53
N ASN A 284 -37.18 16.95 -38.82
CA ASN A 284 -38.13 17.90 -38.18
C ASN A 284 -38.71 17.71 -36.76
N HIS A 285 -38.41 18.73 -35.92
CA HIS A 285 -39.28 19.37 -34.91
C HIS A 285 -39.95 18.50 -33.83
N SER A 286 -39.31 18.40 -32.65
CA SER A 286 -39.94 18.67 -31.34
C SER A 286 -38.93 18.61 -30.18
N ASN A 287 -39.29 19.18 -29.01
CA ASN A 287 -38.41 19.44 -27.87
C ASN A 287 -37.68 18.19 -27.33
N HIS A 288 -36.36 18.28 -27.18
CA HIS A 288 -35.57 17.27 -26.49
C HIS A 288 -35.43 17.56 -24.99
N SER A 289 -35.86 16.63 -24.15
CA SER A 289 -35.50 16.59 -22.72
C SER A 289 -34.34 15.61 -22.53
N SER A 290 -33.20 16.09 -22.04
CA SER A 290 -31.99 15.28 -21.84
C SER A 290 -32.03 14.52 -20.50
N THR A 291 -32.64 13.33 -20.49
CA THR A 291 -32.66 12.45 -19.31
C THR A 291 -31.26 11.93 -18.99
N THR A 292 -30.56 12.61 -18.09
CA THR A 292 -29.23 12.21 -17.63
C THR A 292 -29.35 11.09 -16.61
N THR A 293 -28.89 9.88 -16.94
CA THR A 293 -28.82 8.76 -15.99
C THR A 293 -27.44 8.73 -15.31
N LEU A 294 -27.41 9.16 -14.05
CA LEU A 294 -26.23 9.00 -13.18
C LEU A 294 -26.06 7.51 -12.82
N SER A 295 -24.85 6.97 -12.98
CA SER A 295 -24.46 5.67 -12.42
C SER A 295 -23.28 5.84 -11.47
N SER A 296 -23.51 5.61 -10.18
CA SER A 296 -22.52 5.72 -9.11
C SER A 296 -21.65 4.45 -9.06
N SER A 297 -20.33 4.60 -9.18
CA SER A 297 -19.40 3.48 -9.00
C SER A 297 -18.13 3.97 -8.32
N GLY A 298 -17.87 3.49 -7.11
CA GLY A 298 -16.72 3.91 -6.31
C GLY A 298 -15.47 3.07 -6.58
N SER A 299 -14.28 3.66 -6.46
CA SER A 299 -13.05 2.88 -6.63
C SER A 299 -12.89 1.83 -5.53
N MET A 300 -13.37 2.14 -4.32
CA MET A 300 -13.45 1.19 -3.21
C MET A 300 -14.57 0.15 -3.35
N GLN A 301 -15.50 0.29 -4.31
CA GLN A 301 -16.69 -0.55 -4.40
C GLN A 301 -16.37 -2.00 -4.78
N GLY A 302 -17.21 -2.96 -4.36
CA GLY A 302 -17.02 -4.38 -4.70
C GLY A 302 -15.94 -5.07 -3.86
N PRO A 303 -14.94 -5.76 -4.45
CA PRO A 303 -13.95 -6.53 -3.69
C PRO A 303 -13.13 -5.71 -2.69
N LYS A 304 -12.77 -4.45 -3.03
CA LYS A 304 -11.86 -3.66 -2.19
C LYS A 304 -12.47 -3.31 -0.83
N ILE A 305 -13.68 -2.75 -0.76
CA ILE A 305 -14.35 -2.42 0.52
C ILE A 305 -14.64 -3.67 1.37
N ARG A 306 -14.88 -4.83 0.73
CA ARG A 306 -15.00 -6.11 1.43
C ARG A 306 -13.69 -6.48 2.13
N LYS A 307 -12.56 -6.45 1.41
CA LYS A 307 -11.24 -6.66 2.02
C LYS A 307 -10.90 -5.65 3.11
N THR A 308 -11.28 -4.38 2.93
CA THR A 308 -11.14 -3.35 3.98
C THR A 308 -11.95 -3.70 5.23
N SER A 309 -13.16 -4.25 5.07
CA SER A 309 -14.03 -4.67 6.19
C SER A 309 -13.50 -5.94 6.88
N GLU A 310 -13.05 -6.93 6.12
CA GLU A 310 -12.38 -8.15 6.60
C GLU A 310 -11.12 -7.77 7.40
N ALA A 311 -10.29 -6.88 6.84
CA ALA A 311 -9.09 -6.33 7.47
C ALA A 311 -9.37 -5.65 8.82
N LEU A 312 -10.33 -4.73 8.86
CA LEU A 312 -10.72 -4.03 10.09
C LEU A 312 -11.28 -4.97 11.16
N THR A 313 -12.01 -6.01 10.74
CA THR A 313 -12.55 -7.02 11.65
C THR A 313 -11.43 -7.80 12.33
N LEU A 314 -10.43 -8.26 11.57
CA LEU A 314 -9.26 -8.95 12.09
C LEU A 314 -8.43 -8.05 13.03
N PHE A 315 -8.18 -6.79 12.63
CA PHE A 315 -7.49 -5.82 13.48
C PHE A 315 -8.21 -5.65 14.83
N LEU A 316 -9.52 -5.39 14.82
CA LEU A 316 -10.30 -5.13 16.04
C LEU A 316 -10.42 -6.35 16.96
N ARG A 317 -10.64 -7.55 16.41
CA ARG A 317 -10.73 -8.76 17.25
C ARG A 317 -9.39 -9.09 17.92
N SER A 318 -8.29 -8.82 17.23
CA SER A 318 -6.92 -9.07 17.70
C SER A 318 -6.35 -8.01 18.66
N LEU A 319 -7.08 -6.93 18.98
CA LEU A 319 -6.61 -5.92 19.93
C LEU A 319 -6.51 -6.44 21.37
N PRO A 320 -5.45 -6.10 22.14
CA PRO A 320 -5.39 -6.31 23.58
C PRO A 320 -6.49 -5.56 24.35
N GLU A 321 -6.94 -6.13 25.48
CA GLU A 321 -8.05 -5.59 26.30
C GLU A 321 -7.81 -4.18 26.87
N ASP A 322 -6.55 -3.81 27.13
CA ASP A 322 -6.17 -2.54 27.77
C ASP A 322 -5.94 -1.39 26.77
N SER A 323 -6.06 -1.68 25.47
CA SER A 323 -5.83 -0.76 24.37
C SER A 323 -6.94 0.29 24.18
N TYR A 324 -6.61 1.36 23.49
CA TYR A 324 -7.58 2.36 23.00
C TYR A 324 -7.72 2.26 21.49
N PHE A 325 -8.91 2.56 20.95
CA PHE A 325 -9.08 2.57 19.50
C PHE A 325 -10.11 3.59 18.99
N ASN A 326 -10.01 3.91 17.70
CA ASN A 326 -11.00 4.69 16.96
C ASN A 326 -11.01 4.33 15.48
N ILE A 327 -12.12 4.60 14.79
CA ILE A 327 -12.26 4.40 13.34
C ILE A 327 -12.71 5.73 12.73
N VAL A 328 -11.93 6.26 11.81
CA VAL A 328 -12.19 7.51 11.08
C VAL A 328 -12.48 7.15 9.64
N SER A 329 -13.77 6.96 9.32
CA SER A 329 -14.20 6.78 7.93
C SER A 329 -14.10 8.11 7.19
N PHE A 330 -13.61 8.10 5.95
CA PHE A 330 -13.51 9.32 5.13
C PHE A 330 -13.92 9.13 3.66
N GLY A 331 -14.18 10.26 3.02
CA GLY A 331 -14.43 10.43 1.60
C GLY A 331 -14.21 11.90 1.22
N SER A 332 -15.24 12.59 0.73
CA SER A 332 -15.28 14.08 0.64
C SER A 332 -15.37 14.77 2.01
N SER A 333 -15.74 14.03 3.04
CA SER A 333 -15.76 14.46 4.44
C SER A 333 -15.29 13.29 5.31
N TYR A 334 -15.04 13.52 6.60
CA TYR A 334 -14.63 12.44 7.51
C TYR A 334 -15.54 12.36 8.74
N LYS A 335 -15.63 11.16 9.33
CA LYS A 335 -16.45 10.86 10.50
C LYS A 335 -15.72 9.86 11.41
N PRO A 336 -15.21 10.32 12.57
CA PRO A 336 -14.77 9.44 13.65
C PRO A 336 -15.94 8.67 14.26
N LEU A 337 -15.71 7.41 14.64
CA LEU A 337 -16.64 6.59 15.43
C LEU A 337 -16.81 7.16 16.84
N PHE A 338 -15.71 7.63 17.44
CA PHE A 338 -15.69 8.34 18.73
C PHE A 338 -15.22 9.79 18.49
N PRO A 339 -16.12 10.80 18.48
CA PRO A 339 -15.79 12.16 18.02
C PRO A 339 -14.81 12.97 18.89
N HIS A 340 -14.62 12.61 20.16
CA HIS A 340 -13.85 13.42 21.13
C HIS A 340 -12.46 12.85 21.44
N ALA A 341 -12.35 11.52 21.54
CA ALA A 341 -11.12 10.79 21.79
C ALA A 341 -11.35 9.31 21.48
N SER A 342 -10.27 8.55 21.28
CA SER A 342 -10.35 7.09 21.16
C SER A 342 -10.91 6.45 22.44
N ALA A 343 -11.79 5.47 22.26
CA ALA A 343 -12.45 4.78 23.37
C ALA A 343 -11.59 3.60 23.84
N SER A 344 -11.75 3.21 25.11
CA SER A 344 -11.17 1.96 25.61
C SER A 344 -11.78 0.77 24.88
N TYR A 345 -10.96 -0.24 24.61
CA TYR A 345 -11.43 -1.50 24.08
C TYR A 345 -12.35 -2.20 25.10
N SER A 346 -13.59 -2.49 24.69
CA SER A 346 -14.63 -3.10 25.53
C SER A 346 -15.71 -3.73 24.67
N HIS A 347 -16.53 -4.61 25.24
CA HIS A 347 -17.64 -5.25 24.53
C HIS A 347 -18.52 -4.23 23.77
N ASP A 348 -19.06 -3.23 24.47
CA ASP A 348 -19.96 -2.24 23.88
C ASP A 348 -19.32 -1.42 22.75
N ASN A 349 -18.03 -1.11 22.88
CA ASN A 349 -17.31 -0.31 21.89
C ASN A 349 -16.91 -1.16 20.68
N LEU A 350 -16.52 -2.42 20.89
CA LEU A 350 -16.29 -3.40 19.83
C LEU A 350 -17.58 -3.65 19.04
N GLN A 351 -18.73 -3.83 19.70
CA GLN A 351 -20.02 -4.03 19.02
C GLN A 351 -20.46 -2.80 18.21
N LYS A 352 -20.22 -1.57 18.69
CA LYS A 352 -20.41 -0.34 17.89
C LYS A 352 -19.51 -0.30 16.65
N ALA A 353 -18.27 -0.77 16.78
CA ALA A 353 -17.30 -0.80 15.68
C ALA A 353 -17.62 -1.88 14.63
N LEU A 354 -17.93 -3.10 15.06
CA LEU A 354 -18.39 -4.18 14.17
C LEU A 354 -19.70 -3.80 13.46
N SER A 355 -20.61 -3.12 14.16
CA SER A 355 -21.82 -2.54 13.56
C SER A 355 -21.55 -1.45 12.52
N LEU A 356 -20.45 -0.69 12.65
CA LEU A 356 -20.03 0.26 11.62
C LEU A 356 -19.46 -0.51 10.41
N ILE A 357 -18.63 -1.53 10.67
CA ILE A 357 -17.95 -2.34 9.65
C ILE A 357 -18.94 -3.12 8.78
N SER A 358 -19.96 -3.76 9.37
CA SER A 358 -21.01 -4.44 8.60
C SER A 358 -21.87 -3.52 7.72
N ARG A 359 -21.75 -2.20 7.90
CA ARG A 359 -22.38 -1.15 7.10
C ARG A 359 -21.35 -0.26 6.38
N LEU A 360 -20.12 -0.77 6.17
CA LEU A 360 -19.15 -0.12 5.30
C LEU A 360 -19.54 -0.35 3.84
N ASP A 361 -19.94 0.73 3.19
CA ASP A 361 -20.08 0.86 1.75
C ASP A 361 -19.17 1.99 1.25
N ALA A 362 -18.90 2.01 -0.06
CA ALA A 362 -18.40 3.19 -0.72
C ALA A 362 -19.58 4.16 -0.91
N SER A 363 -19.69 5.19 -0.07
CA SER A 363 -20.76 6.22 -0.13
C SER A 363 -20.35 7.65 0.24
N MET A 364 -19.12 7.89 0.73
CA MET A 364 -18.76 9.17 1.36
C MET A 364 -18.31 10.29 0.38
N GLY A 365 -18.50 10.12 -0.92
CA GLY A 365 -17.93 11.02 -1.93
C GLY A 365 -16.42 10.79 -2.09
N GLY A 366 -15.67 11.83 -2.46
CA GLY A 366 -14.23 11.93 -2.84
C GLY A 366 -13.15 11.31 -1.95
N THR A 367 -11.90 11.77 -2.06
CA THR A 367 -10.74 11.17 -1.37
C THR A 367 -9.89 12.23 -0.65
N GLU A 368 -10.45 12.85 0.39
CA GLU A 368 -9.80 13.92 1.16
C GLU A 368 -9.02 13.36 2.37
N ILE A 369 -7.85 12.75 2.14
CA ILE A 369 -7.03 12.11 3.20
C ILE A 369 -6.43 13.11 4.21
N LEU A 370 -6.14 14.35 3.78
CA LEU A 370 -5.41 15.31 4.59
C LEU A 370 -6.11 15.61 5.93
N HIS A 371 -7.43 15.85 5.90
CA HIS A 371 -8.23 16.18 7.08
C HIS A 371 -8.44 15.05 8.11
N PRO A 372 -8.83 13.81 7.75
CA PRO A 372 -8.94 12.70 8.70
C PRO A 372 -7.59 12.31 9.29
N LEU A 373 -6.50 12.36 8.50
CA LEU A 373 -5.15 12.08 9.02
C LEU A 373 -4.71 13.18 10.00
N ASP A 374 -4.95 14.45 9.67
CA ASP A 374 -4.71 15.58 10.56
C ASP A 374 -5.49 15.47 11.88
N TRP A 375 -6.77 15.08 11.79
CA TRP A 375 -7.61 14.83 12.95
C TRP A 375 -7.07 13.67 13.80
N ALA A 376 -6.68 12.56 13.18
CA ALA A 376 -6.14 11.39 13.88
C ALA A 376 -4.86 11.73 14.66
N CYS A 377 -3.89 12.38 14.02
CA CYS A 377 -2.63 12.77 14.67
C CYS A 377 -2.82 13.85 15.76
N SER A 378 -3.77 14.77 15.57
CA SER A 378 -4.07 15.85 16.54
C SER A 378 -4.81 15.33 17.77
N ASN A 379 -5.76 14.39 17.60
CA ASN A 379 -6.57 13.82 18.68
C ASN A 379 -5.96 12.55 19.30
N ALA A 380 -4.85 12.05 18.76
CA ALA A 380 -4.07 10.98 19.36
C ALA A 380 -3.73 11.29 20.82
N ARG A 381 -3.84 10.27 21.67
CA ARG A 381 -3.53 10.31 23.10
C ARG A 381 -2.09 10.71 23.37
N ARG A 382 -1.81 11.14 24.61
CA ARG A 382 -0.47 11.59 25.06
C ARG A 382 0.13 10.72 26.16
N ASP A 383 -0.69 9.86 26.76
CA ASP A 383 -0.36 8.95 27.86
C ASP A 383 0.06 7.54 27.40
N VAL A 384 -0.21 7.19 26.14
CA VAL A 384 0.12 5.91 25.50
C VAL A 384 0.81 6.13 24.16
N SER A 385 1.49 5.12 23.63
CA SER A 385 1.99 5.13 22.26
C SER A 385 0.80 5.07 21.29
N THR A 386 0.81 5.91 20.24
CA THR A 386 -0.27 5.91 19.24
C THR A 386 0.23 5.42 17.89
N THR A 387 -0.51 4.48 17.31
CA THR A 387 -0.34 4.04 15.93
C THR A 387 -1.58 4.41 15.11
N VAL A 388 -1.38 5.11 14.00
CA VAL A 388 -2.41 5.36 12.97
C VAL A 388 -2.24 4.33 11.86
N LEU A 389 -3.33 3.70 11.43
CA LEU A 389 -3.34 2.78 10.28
C LEU A 389 -4.22 3.38 9.19
N LEU A 390 -3.63 3.78 8.06
CA LEU A 390 -4.33 4.34 6.90
C LEU A 390 -4.63 3.24 5.88
N LEU A 391 -5.91 2.98 5.64
CA LEU A 391 -6.41 2.01 4.65
C LEU A 391 -7.03 2.79 3.47
N THR A 392 -6.46 2.67 2.27
CA THR A 392 -6.89 3.42 1.07
C THR A 392 -6.54 2.67 -0.21
N ASP A 393 -7.22 2.99 -1.33
CA ASP A 393 -6.80 2.60 -2.68
C ASP A 393 -5.98 3.68 -3.41
N GLY A 394 -5.65 4.78 -2.73
CA GLY A 394 -4.57 5.70 -3.13
C GLY A 394 -4.91 6.73 -4.21
N GLU A 395 -6.18 6.91 -4.58
CA GLU A 395 -6.59 7.91 -5.57
C GLU A 395 -6.55 9.34 -5.01
N VAL A 396 -5.34 9.92 -4.89
CA VAL A 396 -5.13 11.24 -4.27
C VAL A 396 -4.27 12.15 -5.15
N SER A 397 -4.61 13.44 -5.22
CA SER A 397 -3.85 14.45 -5.97
C SER A 397 -2.78 15.20 -5.16
N ASN A 398 -2.94 15.30 -3.84
CA ASN A 398 -2.11 16.12 -2.94
C ASN A 398 -1.15 15.31 -2.04
N ALA A 399 -0.60 14.19 -2.55
CA ALA A 399 0.26 13.26 -1.80
C ALA A 399 1.38 13.97 -1.00
N SER A 400 2.14 14.88 -1.62
CA SER A 400 3.19 15.66 -0.94
C SER A 400 2.67 16.43 0.27
N THR A 401 1.50 17.09 0.17
CA THR A 401 0.90 17.82 1.29
C THR A 401 0.51 16.91 2.46
N VAL A 402 0.07 15.67 2.17
CA VAL A 402 -0.25 14.66 3.19
C VAL A 402 1.03 14.15 3.88
N ILE A 403 2.09 13.90 3.12
CA ILE A 403 3.41 13.51 3.62
C ILE A 403 3.99 14.62 4.52
N ASP A 404 4.00 15.87 4.05
CA ASP A 404 4.49 17.04 4.82
C ASP A 404 3.69 17.31 6.10
N ARG A 405 2.38 17.02 6.10
CA ARG A 405 1.54 17.12 7.31
C ARG A 405 1.86 16.00 8.29
N THR A 406 2.07 14.78 7.79
CA THR A 406 2.52 13.63 8.59
C THR A 406 3.88 13.89 9.23
N LYS A 407 4.86 14.40 8.46
CA LYS A 407 6.20 14.77 8.94
C LYS A 407 6.15 15.69 10.14
N ARG A 408 5.34 16.76 10.06
CA ARG A 408 5.16 17.73 11.15
C ARG A 408 4.56 17.06 12.39
N HIS A 409 3.49 16.29 12.26
CA HIS A 409 2.89 15.59 13.40
C HIS A 409 3.86 14.64 14.10
N VAL A 410 4.62 13.83 13.36
CA VAL A 410 5.61 12.90 13.93
C VAL A 410 6.74 13.66 14.63
N ARG A 411 7.26 14.72 14.01
CA ARG A 411 8.30 15.59 14.59
C ARG A 411 7.83 16.28 15.85
N ASP A 412 6.67 16.93 15.81
CA ASP A 412 6.16 17.74 16.91
C ASP A 412 5.80 16.84 18.12
N ARG A 413 5.35 15.60 17.86
CA ARG A 413 5.17 14.56 18.89
C ARG A 413 6.48 14.15 19.57
N ARG A 414 7.57 13.95 18.81
CA ARG A 414 8.89 13.57 19.36
C ARG A 414 9.40 14.56 20.42
N HIS A 415 9.08 15.85 20.27
CA HIS A 415 9.50 16.90 21.20
C HIS A 415 8.54 17.06 22.40
N ALA A 416 7.28 16.65 22.24
CA ALA A 416 6.23 16.88 23.24
C ALA A 416 6.04 15.71 24.24
N THR A 417 6.31 14.46 23.83
CA THR A 417 6.03 13.27 24.64
C THR A 417 7.09 12.18 24.46
N SER A 418 7.42 11.47 25.55
CA SER A 418 8.24 10.24 25.50
C SER A 418 7.53 9.06 24.80
N LYS A 419 6.21 9.19 24.55
CA LYS A 419 5.43 8.25 23.73
C LYS A 419 5.32 8.77 22.31
N GLY A 420 5.67 7.91 21.36
CA GLY A 420 5.73 8.23 19.93
C GLY A 420 4.39 8.13 19.22
N LEU A 421 4.31 8.82 18.07
CA LEU A 421 3.28 8.63 17.05
C LEU A 421 3.90 7.84 15.89
N ARG A 422 3.22 6.80 15.42
CA ARG A 422 3.55 6.05 14.20
C ARG A 422 2.40 6.07 13.21
N VAL A 423 2.70 5.97 11.91
CA VAL A 423 1.71 5.77 10.84
C VAL A 423 2.14 4.59 9.97
N PHE A 424 1.24 3.62 9.82
CA PHE A 424 1.35 2.50 8.90
C PHE A 424 0.28 2.67 7.80
N THR A 425 0.54 2.10 6.63
CA THR A 425 -0.37 2.25 5.48
C THR A 425 -0.68 0.88 4.86
N LEU A 426 -1.92 0.70 4.42
CA LEU A 426 -2.39 -0.51 3.75
C LEU A 426 -3.05 -0.10 2.43
N GLY A 427 -2.34 -0.32 1.33
CA GLY A 427 -2.85 -0.17 -0.03
C GLY A 427 -3.77 -1.35 -0.38
N VAL A 428 -5.03 -1.06 -0.69
CA VAL A 428 -6.03 -2.08 -1.03
C VAL A 428 -6.37 -2.02 -2.52
N GLY A 429 -6.16 -3.13 -3.23
CA GLY A 429 -6.41 -3.26 -4.67
C GLY A 429 -5.14 -3.19 -5.53
N ASN A 430 -5.33 -3.22 -6.85
CA ASN A 430 -4.24 -3.47 -7.83
C ASN A 430 -3.71 -2.20 -8.53
N SER A 431 -3.99 -1.00 -8.01
CA SER A 431 -3.67 0.28 -8.67
C SER A 431 -3.55 1.42 -7.64
N VAL A 432 -2.73 1.23 -6.61
CA VAL A 432 -2.57 2.15 -5.48
C VAL A 432 -1.43 3.13 -5.76
N SER A 433 -1.57 4.42 -5.38
CA SER A 433 -0.43 5.35 -5.43
C SER A 433 0.63 4.97 -4.40
N HIS A 434 1.72 4.41 -4.89
CA HIS A 434 2.91 4.09 -4.12
C HIS A 434 3.51 5.34 -3.48
N GLN A 435 3.58 6.46 -4.22
CA GLN A 435 4.08 7.75 -3.71
C GLN A 435 3.40 8.17 -2.40
N LEU A 436 2.08 7.99 -2.31
CA LEU A 436 1.33 8.31 -1.10
C LEU A 436 1.56 7.26 0.00
N VAL A 437 1.37 5.98 -0.33
CA VAL A 437 1.28 4.90 0.65
C VAL A 437 2.65 4.59 1.27
N ASP A 438 3.71 4.52 0.45
CA ASP A 438 5.07 4.32 0.91
C ASP A 438 5.60 5.58 1.62
N GLY A 439 5.41 6.76 1.02
CA GLY A 439 5.83 8.05 1.60
C GLY A 439 5.22 8.35 2.97
N VAL A 440 3.91 8.16 3.15
CA VAL A 440 3.23 8.41 4.44
C VAL A 440 3.69 7.42 5.52
N ALA A 441 3.88 6.13 5.20
CA ALA A 441 4.39 5.17 6.18
C ALA A 441 5.84 5.45 6.58
N ARG A 442 6.70 5.72 5.59
CA ARG A 442 8.14 5.98 5.76
C ARG A 442 8.41 7.21 6.64
N ILE A 443 7.76 8.34 6.33
CA ILE A 443 7.78 9.54 7.17
C ILE A 443 7.03 9.32 8.49
N GLY A 444 6.02 8.45 8.47
CA GLY A 444 5.23 7.99 9.62
C GLY A 444 5.98 7.11 10.63
N ARG A 445 7.23 6.69 10.37
CA ARG A 445 7.97 5.70 11.19
C ARG A 445 7.24 4.35 11.32
N GLY A 446 6.50 3.95 10.29
CA GLY A 446 5.94 2.61 10.10
C GLY A 446 6.37 2.03 8.74
N TYR A 447 5.62 1.06 8.24
CA TYR A 447 5.78 0.53 6.88
C TYR A 447 4.44 0.39 6.16
N SER A 448 4.52 0.27 4.83
CA SER A 448 3.41 0.04 3.92
C SER A 448 3.20 -1.45 3.65
N GLN A 449 1.96 -1.86 3.42
CA GLN A 449 1.62 -3.17 2.86
C GLN A 449 0.61 -3.03 1.73
N TYR A 450 0.63 -4.01 0.82
CA TYR A 450 -0.25 -4.07 -0.32
C TYR A 450 -1.02 -5.40 -0.31
N VAL A 451 -2.33 -5.30 -0.55
CA VAL A 451 -3.26 -6.43 -0.66
C VAL A 451 -4.00 -6.32 -1.98
N GLY A 452 -3.56 -7.10 -2.97
CA GLY A 452 -4.28 -7.23 -4.25
C GLY A 452 -5.64 -7.91 -4.09
N GLU A 453 -6.50 -7.82 -5.11
CA GLU A 453 -7.90 -8.32 -5.03
C GLU A 453 -8.02 -9.83 -4.78
N THR A 454 -7.04 -10.63 -5.21
CA THR A 454 -6.98 -12.10 -5.00
C THR A 454 -6.03 -12.51 -3.87
N GLU A 455 -5.28 -11.56 -3.29
CA GLU A 455 -4.20 -11.83 -2.35
C GLU A 455 -4.70 -12.05 -0.90
N ARG A 456 -4.07 -12.97 -0.16
CA ARG A 456 -4.38 -13.21 1.25
C ARG A 456 -3.98 -12.00 2.12
N LEU A 457 -4.85 -11.60 3.05
CA LEU A 457 -4.70 -10.36 3.82
C LEU A 457 -4.29 -10.59 5.27
N GLU A 458 -4.58 -11.78 5.81
CA GLU A 458 -4.58 -12.07 7.24
C GLU A 458 -3.18 -11.92 7.85
N ARG A 459 -2.20 -12.63 7.29
CA ARG A 459 -0.79 -12.62 7.73
C ARG A 459 -0.16 -11.22 7.66
N LYS A 460 -0.45 -10.46 6.60
CA LYS A 460 0.06 -9.08 6.43
C LYS A 460 -0.45 -8.15 7.54
N ILE A 461 -1.73 -8.33 7.89
CA ILE A 461 -2.44 -7.55 8.90
C ILE A 461 -2.01 -7.92 10.32
N VAL A 462 -1.89 -9.21 10.63
CA VAL A 462 -1.40 -9.65 11.93
C VAL A 462 0.03 -9.18 12.17
N GLN A 463 0.92 -9.27 11.17
CA GLN A 463 2.28 -8.76 11.30
C GLN A 463 2.33 -7.23 11.45
N MET A 464 1.49 -6.49 10.72
CA MET A 464 1.35 -5.04 10.90
C MET A 464 0.83 -4.69 12.30
N LEU A 465 -0.12 -5.46 12.83
CA LEU A 465 -0.66 -5.25 14.17
C LEU A 465 0.36 -5.54 15.27
N LYS A 466 1.13 -6.63 15.17
CA LYS A 466 2.26 -6.94 16.06
C LYS A 466 3.23 -5.75 16.14
N ASN A 467 3.70 -5.29 14.99
CA ASN A 467 4.62 -4.15 14.89
C ASN A 467 3.98 -2.83 15.39
N ALA A 468 2.66 -2.66 15.26
CA ALA A 468 1.91 -1.52 15.77
C ALA A 468 1.70 -1.53 17.30
N LEU A 469 1.76 -2.70 17.95
CA LEU A 469 1.60 -2.92 19.40
C LEU A 469 2.93 -2.97 20.18
N GLN A 470 4.06 -3.20 19.51
CA GLN A 470 5.39 -3.21 20.12
C GLN A 470 5.95 -1.81 20.35
N SER A 471 6.78 -1.65 21.38
CA SER A 471 7.60 -0.44 21.56
C SER A 471 8.67 -0.36 20.46
N PRO A 472 8.92 0.81 19.85
CA PRO A 472 9.96 0.93 18.84
C PRO A 472 11.36 0.88 19.48
N VAL A 473 12.29 0.17 18.85
CA VAL A 473 13.73 0.33 19.15
C VAL A 473 14.14 1.77 18.77
N THR A 474 15.08 2.35 19.50
CA THR A 474 15.54 3.74 19.37
C THR A 474 17.07 3.81 19.33
N ASP A 475 17.60 5.02 19.14
CA ASP A 475 19.02 5.36 19.27
C ASP A 475 19.97 4.46 18.45
N TYR A 476 19.53 4.12 17.24
CA TYR A 476 20.30 3.31 16.32
C TYR A 476 21.59 4.00 15.87
N LYS A 477 22.66 3.20 15.74
CA LYS A 477 23.95 3.65 15.23
C LYS A 477 24.54 2.55 14.35
N VAL A 478 25.00 2.90 13.15
CA VAL A 478 25.88 2.04 12.35
C VAL A 478 27.28 2.62 12.40
N THR A 479 28.28 1.76 12.61
CA THR A 479 29.69 2.11 12.47
C THR A 479 30.19 1.58 11.12
N TRP A 480 30.72 2.46 10.27
CA TRP A 480 31.05 2.16 8.87
C TRP A 480 32.55 2.05 8.60
N THR A 481 33.37 2.72 9.42
CA THR A 481 34.84 2.76 9.27
C THR A 481 35.55 2.45 10.59
N ALA A 482 36.83 2.09 10.51
CA ALA A 482 37.65 1.83 11.70
C ALA A 482 38.09 3.13 12.43
N ASP A 483 38.06 4.29 11.75
CA ASP A 483 38.48 5.56 12.34
C ASP A 483 37.37 6.21 13.19
N GLU A 484 36.09 5.88 12.96
CA GLU A 484 34.97 6.28 13.83
C GLU A 484 35.13 5.74 15.26
N GLU A 485 35.68 4.54 15.44
CA GLU A 485 35.99 4.00 16.78
C GLU A 485 37.10 4.79 17.47
N ARG A 486 38.13 5.24 16.74
CA ARG A 486 39.23 6.02 17.30
C ARG A 486 38.81 7.40 17.79
N ILE A 487 37.85 8.03 17.10
CA ILE A 487 37.29 9.32 17.51
C ILE A 487 36.49 9.14 18.81
N ASN A 488 35.62 8.12 18.86
CA ASN A 488 34.82 7.81 20.05
C ASN A 488 35.69 7.38 21.25
N ALA A 489 36.72 6.55 21.04
CA ALA A 489 37.64 6.11 22.09
C ALA A 489 38.47 7.27 22.67
N ARG A 490 38.87 8.27 21.86
CA ARG A 490 39.53 9.48 22.36
C ARG A 490 38.61 10.33 23.23
N GLY A 491 37.32 10.45 22.86
CA GLY A 491 36.32 11.14 23.69
C GLY A 491 36.06 10.49 25.06
N VAL A 492 36.31 9.17 25.18
CA VAL A 492 36.23 8.44 26.47
C VAL A 492 37.53 8.55 27.28
N SER A 493 38.68 8.77 26.64
CA SER A 493 39.99 8.78 27.31
C SER A 493 40.36 10.09 28.02
N GLU A 494 39.61 11.18 27.83
CA GLU A 494 39.82 12.48 28.52
C GLU A 494 38.87 12.71 29.71
N ARG A 495 38.41 11.63 30.37
CA ARG A 495 37.72 11.70 31.68
C ARG A 495 38.52 11.06 32.83
N LYS A 496 39.75 11.55 33.02
CA LYS A 496 40.46 11.47 34.31
C LYS A 496 41.21 12.77 34.59
N GLY A 497 40.60 13.60 35.44
CA GLY A 497 41.09 14.91 35.86
C GLY A 497 39.99 15.60 36.66
N GLU A 498 40.05 15.49 37.97
CA GLU A 498 39.09 16.12 38.89
C GLU A 498 39.39 17.62 38.97
N GLU A 499 38.40 18.46 38.68
CA GLU A 499 38.31 19.81 39.25
C GLU A 499 36.84 20.15 39.51
N GLU A 500 36.52 20.46 40.78
CA GLU A 500 35.20 20.94 41.17
C GLU A 500 34.94 22.32 40.53
N ARG A 501 33.92 22.44 39.67
CA ARG A 501 33.49 23.76 39.19
C ARG A 501 31.97 23.93 39.14
N SER A 502 31.52 24.90 39.93
CA SER A 502 30.15 25.37 40.16
C SER A 502 29.18 25.28 38.98
N GLU A 503 27.95 24.84 39.26
CA GLU A 503 26.80 24.94 38.34
C GLU A 503 26.59 26.38 37.82
N PRO A 504 26.21 26.56 36.53
CA PRO A 504 25.75 27.84 36.03
C PRO A 504 24.36 28.14 36.59
N LYS A 505 24.26 29.17 37.44
CA LYS A 505 22.97 29.67 37.97
C LYS A 505 22.00 29.97 36.83
N LYS A 506 20.90 29.20 36.75
CA LYS A 506 19.75 29.52 35.89
C LYS A 506 19.28 30.94 36.23
N LYS A 507 19.22 31.84 35.24
CA LYS A 507 18.70 33.20 35.43
C LYS A 507 17.23 33.12 35.86
N THR A 508 16.93 33.65 37.04
CA THR A 508 15.56 33.80 37.52
C THR A 508 14.82 34.83 36.66
N LEU A 509 13.76 34.42 35.98
CA LEU A 509 12.88 35.33 35.24
C LEU A 509 12.03 36.14 36.23
N SER A 510 11.91 37.45 36.00
CA SER A 510 11.11 38.35 36.83
C SER A 510 9.67 38.45 36.30
N PHE A 511 8.69 38.36 37.21
CA PHE A 511 7.26 38.34 36.88
C PHE A 511 6.65 39.68 36.39
N PHE A 512 7.45 40.74 36.23
CA PHE A 512 6.96 42.10 35.97
C PHE A 512 7.41 42.75 34.65
N ASP A 513 8.16 42.06 33.77
CA ASP A 513 8.56 42.66 32.49
C ASP A 513 7.43 42.67 31.46
N SER A 514 6.71 43.80 31.41
CA SER A 514 5.49 44.01 30.63
C SER A 514 5.75 44.30 29.14
N ARG A 515 6.82 43.73 28.56
CA ARG A 515 7.29 44.05 27.18
C ARG A 515 7.63 42.86 26.29
N MET A 516 7.09 41.67 26.57
CA MET A 516 7.03 40.63 25.53
C MET A 516 5.98 41.01 24.47
N LYS A 517 6.43 41.68 23.40
CA LYS A 517 5.78 41.52 22.10
C LYS A 517 5.91 40.05 21.71
N ILE A 518 4.83 39.45 21.24
CA ILE A 518 4.85 38.12 20.63
C ILE A 518 5.85 38.18 19.48
N ALA A 519 6.88 37.33 19.53
CA ALA A 519 7.84 37.21 18.44
C ALA A 519 7.12 36.61 17.23
N GLN A 520 7.17 37.36 16.13
CA GLN A 520 6.69 36.93 14.83
C GLN A 520 7.81 36.16 14.16
N ASP A 521 7.54 34.89 13.79
CA ASP A 521 8.38 33.97 13.03
C ASP A 521 9.87 33.95 13.42
N ASP A 522 10.27 32.98 14.26
CA ASP A 522 11.69 32.73 14.57
C ASP A 522 12.49 32.48 13.28
N ILE A 523 13.33 33.45 12.90
CA ILE A 523 14.14 33.40 11.69
C ILE A 523 15.27 32.37 11.90
N ILE A 524 15.06 31.15 11.42
CA ILE A 524 16.11 30.14 11.32
C ILE A 524 17.16 30.64 10.33
N PRO A 525 18.46 30.71 10.69
CA PRO A 525 19.50 31.17 9.78
C PRO A 525 19.63 30.20 8.59
N VAL A 526 19.55 30.75 7.38
CA VAL A 526 19.73 30.01 6.13
C VAL A 526 21.23 29.85 5.88
N ALA A 527 21.72 28.61 5.80
CA ALA A 527 23.13 28.34 5.50
C ALA A 527 23.47 28.66 4.04
N GLU A 528 24.57 29.38 3.82
CA GLU A 528 25.09 29.68 2.48
C GLU A 528 25.86 28.47 1.90
N PRO A 529 25.96 28.31 0.55
CA PRO A 529 26.58 27.14 -0.08
C PRO A 529 28.07 26.92 0.23
N SER A 530 28.74 27.90 0.82
CA SER A 530 30.16 27.86 1.21
C SER A 530 30.40 27.35 2.65
N GLU A 531 29.34 27.18 3.45
CA GLU A 531 29.45 26.83 4.88
C GLU A 531 29.16 25.35 5.18
N LEU A 532 28.74 24.58 4.18
CA LEU A 532 28.39 23.16 4.29
C LEU A 532 29.59 22.29 3.89
N ALA A 533 30.41 21.91 4.87
CA ALA A 533 31.40 20.85 4.67
C ALA A 533 30.69 19.52 4.39
N VAL A 534 31.10 18.81 3.33
CA VAL A 534 30.55 17.48 3.01
C VAL A 534 31.13 16.47 4.00
N PRO A 535 30.31 15.72 4.76
CA PRO A 535 30.80 14.72 5.71
C PRO A 535 31.62 13.62 5.02
N THR A 536 32.64 13.09 5.70
CA THR A 536 33.46 11.98 5.19
C THR A 536 32.68 10.67 5.06
N VAL A 537 31.69 10.50 5.93
CA VAL A 537 30.75 9.38 5.97
C VAL A 537 29.35 9.98 5.77
N ARG A 538 28.66 9.63 4.67
CA ARG A 538 27.29 10.08 4.40
C ARG A 538 26.36 8.88 4.35
N GLN A 539 25.69 8.64 5.48
CA GLN A 539 24.67 7.61 5.60
C GLN A 539 23.34 8.05 4.94
N SER A 540 22.64 7.11 4.30
CA SER A 540 21.28 7.29 3.79
C SER A 540 20.49 5.97 3.97
N PRO A 541 19.44 5.90 4.79
CA PRO A 541 18.80 7.00 5.51
C PRO A 541 19.72 7.72 6.51
N HIS A 542 19.64 9.05 6.56
CA HIS A 542 20.44 9.85 7.49
C HIS A 542 20.10 9.52 8.94
N TYR A 543 18.79 9.43 9.25
CA TYR A 543 18.30 8.77 10.46
C TYR A 543 17.77 7.39 10.09
N ILE A 544 18.29 6.36 10.76
CA ILE A 544 17.84 4.98 10.59
C ILE A 544 16.35 4.90 10.98
N PRO A 545 15.47 4.37 10.11
CA PRO A 545 14.05 4.23 10.42
C PRO A 545 13.85 3.27 11.59
N VAL A 546 12.64 3.23 12.16
CA VAL A 546 12.32 2.23 13.19
C VAL A 546 12.45 0.84 12.57
N ILE A 547 13.38 0.05 13.11
CA ILE A 547 13.56 -1.36 12.81
C ILE A 547 12.34 -2.08 13.38
N LEU A 548 11.62 -2.80 12.52
CA LEU A 548 10.37 -3.50 12.84
C LEU A 548 10.52 -4.96 12.42
N ALA A 549 10.09 -5.89 13.27
CA ALA A 549 10.24 -7.32 13.02
C ALA A 549 9.59 -7.72 11.69
N HIS A 550 10.25 -8.61 10.94
CA HIS A 550 9.80 -9.10 9.63
C HIS A 550 9.66 -8.01 8.54
N SER A 551 10.30 -6.84 8.73
CA SER A 551 10.36 -5.75 7.74
C SER A 551 11.82 -5.45 7.37
N ARG A 552 12.17 -5.58 6.09
CA ARG A 552 13.54 -5.41 5.61
C ARG A 552 14.06 -4.00 5.88
N LEU A 553 15.17 -3.93 6.61
CA LEU A 553 15.99 -2.73 6.70
C LEU A 553 16.94 -2.67 5.50
N VAL A 554 17.13 -1.45 4.97
CA VAL A 554 18.20 -1.10 4.05
C VAL A 554 18.82 0.22 4.51
N VAL A 555 20.15 0.27 4.62
CA VAL A 555 20.91 1.49 4.94
C VAL A 555 22.15 1.54 4.06
N TYR A 556 22.38 2.69 3.43
CA TYR A 556 23.55 2.96 2.60
C TYR A 556 24.54 3.87 3.30
N CYS A 557 25.80 3.82 2.88
CA CYS A 557 26.85 4.73 3.30
C CYS A 557 27.79 5.05 2.15
N PHE A 558 27.84 6.32 1.73
CA PHE A 558 28.93 6.83 0.91
C PHE A 558 30.13 7.18 1.77
N LEU A 559 31.30 6.67 1.39
CA LEU A 559 32.58 7.07 1.95
C LEU A 559 33.27 8.08 1.02
N ALA A 560 33.96 9.05 1.60
CA ALA A 560 34.76 10.02 0.86
C ALA A 560 35.88 9.34 0.03
N PRO A 561 36.38 10.00 -1.04
CA PRO A 561 37.44 9.43 -1.88
C PRO A 561 38.63 8.90 -1.09
N GLY A 562 39.09 7.71 -1.43
CA GLY A 562 40.19 7.00 -0.76
C GLY A 562 39.87 6.40 0.63
N GLN A 563 38.72 6.68 1.24
CA GLN A 563 38.30 6.01 2.48
C GLN A 563 37.81 4.58 2.21
N LYS A 564 38.09 3.68 3.16
CA LYS A 564 37.72 2.26 3.10
C LYS A 564 36.75 1.88 4.21
N PRO A 565 35.76 1.01 3.92
CA PRO A 565 34.86 0.48 4.94
C PRO A 565 35.59 -0.51 5.86
N ARG A 566 35.05 -0.72 7.07
CA ARG A 566 35.50 -1.80 7.98
C ARG A 566 35.04 -3.18 7.48
N GLY A 567 35.79 -4.23 7.84
CA GLY A 567 35.53 -5.59 7.36
C GLY A 567 34.25 -6.26 7.88
N THR A 568 33.70 -5.75 8.99
CA THR A 568 32.47 -6.25 9.62
C THR A 568 31.70 -5.04 10.13
N ILE A 569 30.53 -4.73 9.56
CA ILE A 569 29.70 -3.57 9.94
C ILE A 569 28.99 -3.87 11.26
N LEU A 570 29.01 -2.91 12.20
CA LEU A 570 28.30 -3.00 13.48
C LEU A 570 27.08 -2.09 13.47
N LEU A 571 25.90 -2.65 13.77
CA LEU A 571 24.66 -1.92 14.02
C LEU A 571 24.24 -2.11 15.49
N GLU A 572 24.09 -1.00 16.20
CA GLU A 572 23.67 -0.90 17.60
C GLU A 572 22.28 -0.22 17.68
N GLY A 573 21.52 -0.46 18.76
CA GLY A 573 20.29 0.24 19.09
C GLY A 573 19.78 -0.10 20.50
N GLN A 574 18.80 0.65 21.00
CA GLN A 574 18.25 0.50 22.35
C GLN A 574 16.76 0.16 22.31
N SER A 575 16.36 -0.90 23.03
CA SER A 575 14.94 -1.24 23.25
C SER A 575 14.56 -1.15 24.73
N ASP A 576 13.26 -1.17 25.03
CA ASP A 576 12.76 -1.28 26.41
C ASP A 576 13.15 -2.61 27.07
N ASP A 577 13.39 -3.66 26.27
CA ASP A 577 13.80 -5.00 26.72
C ASP A 577 15.33 -5.17 26.84
N GLY A 578 16.13 -4.18 26.40
CA GLY A 578 17.60 -4.18 26.45
C GLY A 578 18.29 -3.57 25.21
N PRO A 579 19.62 -3.42 25.23
CA PRO A 579 20.39 -3.06 24.03
C PRO A 579 20.32 -4.17 22.98
N ILE A 580 20.40 -3.80 21.71
CA ILE A 580 20.41 -4.70 20.56
C ILE A 580 21.64 -4.38 19.71
N GLU A 581 22.45 -5.39 19.41
CA GLU A 581 23.63 -5.28 18.57
C GLU A 581 23.64 -6.39 17.51
N VAL A 582 24.20 -6.10 16.34
CA VAL A 582 24.46 -7.08 15.28
C VAL A 582 25.73 -6.71 14.51
N GLU A 583 26.64 -7.68 14.40
CA GLU A 583 27.84 -7.60 13.57
C GLU A 583 27.61 -8.37 12.25
N ILE A 584 28.00 -7.75 11.14
CA ILE A 584 27.65 -8.19 9.79
C ILE A 584 28.88 -8.09 8.88
N ASP A 585 29.43 -9.21 8.46
CA ASP A 585 30.61 -9.24 7.59
C ASP A 585 30.37 -8.55 6.25
N LEU A 586 31.39 -7.84 5.77
CA LEU A 586 31.35 -7.07 4.54
C LEU A 586 31.75 -7.93 3.33
N GLU A 587 30.78 -8.17 2.46
CA GLU A 587 30.99 -8.79 1.15
C GLU A 587 31.45 -7.75 0.11
N THR A 588 32.26 -8.18 -0.87
CA THR A 588 32.52 -7.37 -2.08
C THR A 588 31.38 -7.57 -3.08
N ALA A 589 30.83 -6.48 -3.63
CA ALA A 589 29.76 -6.55 -4.63
C ALA A 589 30.25 -7.17 -5.96
N GLU A 590 29.38 -7.91 -6.67
CA GLU A 590 29.69 -8.42 -8.02
C GLU A 590 29.89 -7.25 -9.03
N PRO A 591 30.71 -7.40 -10.09
CA PRO A 591 30.85 -6.37 -11.12
C PRO A 591 29.51 -6.01 -11.77
N GLY A 592 29.21 -4.70 -11.87
CA GLY A 592 27.96 -4.20 -12.44
C GLY A 592 26.80 -4.03 -11.45
N VAL A 593 27.02 -4.23 -10.16
CA VAL A 593 26.14 -3.72 -9.09
C VAL A 593 26.08 -2.18 -9.14
N LEU A 594 24.92 -1.61 -8.80
CA LEU A 594 24.66 -0.16 -8.79
C LEU A 594 24.21 0.34 -7.40
N ILE A 595 24.95 -0.03 -6.35
CA ILE A 595 24.74 0.41 -4.96
C ILE A 595 24.96 1.92 -4.84
N HIS A 596 25.99 2.51 -5.48
CA HIS A 596 26.17 3.97 -5.51
C HIS A 596 24.92 4.67 -6.08
N THR A 597 24.33 4.13 -7.14
CA THR A 597 23.13 4.66 -7.79
C THR A 597 21.89 4.54 -6.92
N LEU A 598 21.70 3.41 -6.22
CA LEU A 598 20.62 3.22 -5.25
C LEU A 598 20.74 4.19 -4.06
N ALA A 599 21.94 4.26 -3.46
CA ALA A 599 22.24 5.17 -2.37
C ALA A 599 22.04 6.63 -2.77
N ALA A 600 22.39 7.00 -4.01
CA ALA A 600 22.19 8.36 -4.53
C ALA A 600 20.71 8.67 -4.77
N ARG A 601 19.93 7.72 -5.31
CA ARG A 601 18.47 7.88 -5.42
C ARG A 601 17.85 8.08 -4.04
N ARG A 602 18.23 7.27 -3.05
CA ARG A 602 17.74 7.40 -1.67
C ARG A 602 18.09 8.75 -1.05
N MET A 603 19.33 9.20 -1.21
CA MET A 603 19.80 10.49 -0.69
C MET A 603 19.12 11.68 -1.37
N ILE A 604 18.85 11.60 -2.68
CA ILE A 604 18.03 12.60 -3.41
C ILE A 604 16.64 12.70 -2.79
N THR A 605 15.95 11.57 -2.56
CA THR A 605 14.65 11.56 -1.88
C THR A 605 14.71 12.23 -0.50
N GLU A 606 15.74 11.94 0.31
CA GLU A 606 15.91 12.61 1.62
C GLU A 606 16.23 14.11 1.53
N ILE A 607 16.83 14.58 0.43
CA ILE A 607 17.06 16.02 0.20
C ILE A 607 15.74 16.69 -0.21
N GLU A 608 14.96 16.04 -1.08
CA GLU A 608 13.63 16.53 -1.50
C GLU A 608 12.66 16.62 -0.31
N GLU A 609 12.68 15.63 0.57
CA GLU A 609 11.84 15.54 1.78
C GLU A 609 12.39 16.30 2.99
N GLU A 610 13.56 16.93 2.89
CA GLU A 610 14.22 17.67 3.98
C GLU A 610 14.50 16.80 5.23
N THR A 611 14.97 15.57 5.03
CA THR A 611 15.35 14.60 6.08
C THR A 611 16.84 14.25 6.05
N SER A 612 17.55 14.60 4.99
CA SER A 612 18.98 14.29 4.79
C SER A 612 19.93 15.03 5.74
N TYR A 613 21.22 14.68 5.64
CA TYR A 613 22.33 15.31 6.37
C TYR A 613 22.46 16.82 6.16
N LEU A 614 21.97 17.38 5.03
CA LEU A 614 21.99 18.83 4.81
C LEU A 614 21.02 19.57 5.75
N HIS A 615 19.95 18.89 6.17
CA HIS A 615 18.82 19.46 6.90
C HIS A 615 18.98 19.34 8.42
N HIS A 616 20.17 18.95 8.89
CA HIS A 616 20.50 18.84 10.30
C HIS A 616 21.90 19.41 10.55
N ASP A 617 22.16 19.88 11.76
CA ASP A 617 23.53 20.20 12.21
C ASP A 617 24.23 18.98 12.82
N ASP A 618 25.51 19.13 13.18
CA ASP A 618 26.33 18.07 13.79
C ASP A 618 25.81 17.61 15.17
N SER A 619 24.85 18.36 15.76
CA SER A 619 24.14 18.01 17.00
C SER A 619 22.76 17.40 16.75
N GLY A 620 22.37 17.18 15.48
CA GLY A 620 21.08 16.62 15.07
C GLY A 620 19.90 17.60 15.07
N ASN A 621 20.12 18.90 15.28
CA ASN A 621 19.05 19.90 15.23
C ASN A 621 18.65 20.22 13.78
N PRO A 622 17.36 20.44 13.47
CA PRO A 622 16.93 20.83 12.13
C PRO A 622 17.58 22.14 11.64
N ARG A 623 18.14 22.09 10.43
CA ARG A 623 18.75 23.22 9.70
C ARG A 623 17.91 23.54 8.46
N GLN A 624 17.61 24.82 8.24
CA GLN A 624 16.92 25.24 7.01
C GLN A 624 17.93 25.39 5.87
N VAL A 625 17.63 24.75 4.74
CA VAL A 625 18.48 24.72 3.54
C VAL A 625 17.76 25.45 2.39
N SER A 626 18.47 26.33 1.68
CA SER A 626 17.88 27.04 0.56
C SER A 626 17.55 26.09 -0.61
N SER A 627 16.48 26.37 -1.35
CA SER A 627 16.11 25.59 -2.53
C SER A 627 17.21 25.54 -3.61
N ALA A 628 18.06 26.56 -3.67
CA ALA A 628 19.23 26.61 -4.53
C ALA A 628 20.30 25.57 -4.12
N VAL A 629 20.57 25.40 -2.81
CA VAL A 629 21.48 24.37 -2.31
C VAL A 629 20.91 22.97 -2.53
N LYS A 630 19.61 22.75 -2.20
CA LYS A 630 18.94 21.46 -2.46
C LYS A 630 19.02 21.07 -3.94
N LYS A 631 18.68 22.00 -4.84
CA LYS A 631 18.78 21.80 -6.29
C LYS A 631 20.21 21.49 -6.73
N ARG A 632 21.22 22.22 -6.21
CA ARG A 632 22.62 22.00 -6.56
C ARG A 632 23.08 20.59 -6.21
N GLU A 633 22.81 20.12 -4.99
CA GLU A 633 23.22 18.77 -4.56
C GLU A 633 22.51 17.69 -5.39
N ILE A 634 21.19 17.80 -5.61
CA ILE A 634 20.43 16.86 -6.44
C ILE A 634 20.97 16.81 -7.87
N VAL A 635 21.31 17.96 -8.47
CA VAL A 635 21.90 18.01 -9.81
C VAL A 635 23.31 17.40 -9.81
N THR A 636 24.13 17.65 -8.78
CA THR A 636 25.47 17.06 -8.66
C THR A 636 25.40 15.53 -8.56
N MET A 637 24.59 14.98 -7.66
CA MET A 637 24.39 13.53 -7.55
C MET A 637 23.75 12.94 -8.82
N GLY A 638 22.79 13.64 -9.42
CA GLY A 638 22.10 13.23 -10.63
C GLY A 638 23.04 13.10 -11.84
N LEU A 639 23.97 14.05 -12.01
CA LEU A 639 24.99 13.98 -13.05
C LEU A 639 26.06 12.91 -12.73
N GLN A 640 26.52 12.85 -11.48
CA GLN A 640 27.60 11.93 -11.05
C GLN A 640 27.20 10.45 -11.17
N PHE A 641 25.96 10.09 -10.82
CA PHE A 641 25.48 8.71 -10.81
C PHE A 641 24.51 8.40 -11.96
N SER A 642 24.42 9.28 -12.97
CA SER A 642 23.52 9.17 -14.12
C SER A 642 22.06 8.89 -13.74
N LEU A 643 21.50 9.70 -12.85
CA LEU A 643 20.12 9.56 -12.36
C LEU A 643 19.17 10.61 -12.95
N ALA A 644 17.98 10.15 -13.34
CA ALA A 644 16.81 11.03 -13.47
C ALA A 644 16.31 11.46 -12.07
N SER A 645 15.81 12.71 -11.97
CA SER A 645 15.23 13.26 -10.74
C SER A 645 14.27 14.42 -11.06
N ASN A 646 13.72 15.08 -10.04
CA ASN A 646 12.98 16.33 -10.24
C ASN A 646 13.83 17.48 -10.83
N HIS A 647 15.17 17.37 -10.82
CA HIS A 647 16.09 18.39 -11.35
C HIS A 647 17.06 17.91 -12.45
N THR A 648 17.07 16.62 -12.79
CA THR A 648 17.89 16.03 -13.86
C THR A 648 17.06 15.16 -14.79
N SER A 649 17.40 15.15 -16.08
CA SER A 649 16.64 14.43 -17.10
C SER A 649 17.57 13.85 -18.17
N PHE A 650 17.19 12.71 -18.75
CA PHE A 650 17.93 12.13 -19.86
C PHE A 650 17.50 12.78 -21.17
N VAL A 651 18.46 13.21 -21.97
CA VAL A 651 18.25 13.68 -23.34
C VAL A 651 19.13 12.93 -24.33
N ALA A 652 18.56 12.56 -25.47
CA ALA A 652 19.25 11.99 -26.63
C ALA A 652 18.88 12.77 -27.89
N VAL A 653 19.83 12.92 -28.81
CA VAL A 653 19.65 13.63 -30.08
C VAL A 653 20.19 12.78 -31.22
N ASP A 654 19.32 12.42 -32.17
CA ASP A 654 19.71 11.79 -33.42
C ASP A 654 19.94 12.87 -34.50
N LYS A 655 21.22 13.19 -34.74
CA LYS A 655 21.60 14.17 -35.75
C LYS A 655 21.44 13.57 -37.14
N ARG A 656 20.61 14.22 -37.95
CA ARG A 656 20.40 13.88 -39.36
C ARG A 656 21.49 14.51 -40.24
N ALA A 657 21.67 13.99 -41.44
CA ALA A 657 22.56 14.57 -42.42
C ALA A 657 21.97 15.90 -42.98
N GLU A 658 22.85 16.77 -43.47
CA GLU A 658 22.44 18.02 -44.14
C GLU A 658 21.55 17.69 -45.36
N GLY A 659 20.33 18.23 -45.39
CA GLY A 659 19.30 17.95 -46.40
C GLY A 659 18.23 16.94 -45.96
N ASP A 660 18.48 16.15 -44.92
CA ASP A 660 17.51 15.22 -44.30
C ASP A 660 16.82 15.81 -43.06
N GLU A 661 17.06 17.10 -42.75
CA GLU A 661 16.38 17.81 -41.66
C GLU A 661 14.90 18.04 -41.94
N ILE A 662 14.05 17.80 -40.93
CA ILE A 662 12.63 18.07 -41.05
C ILE A 662 12.36 19.58 -40.89
N HIS A 663 12.02 20.24 -41.99
CA HIS A 663 11.54 21.62 -42.00
C HIS A 663 10.00 21.67 -42.06
N TRP A 664 9.39 22.44 -41.17
CA TRP A 664 8.00 22.22 -40.75
C TRP A 664 6.93 23.02 -41.48
N GLN A 665 5.77 22.35 -41.66
CA GLN A 665 4.49 22.94 -41.25
C GLN A 665 3.86 22.06 -40.15
N GLN A 666 3.85 22.59 -38.93
CA GLN A 666 3.13 22.12 -37.74
C GLN A 666 3.35 20.65 -37.29
N ILE A 667 4.19 20.44 -36.27
CA ILE A 667 4.35 19.15 -35.57
C ILE A 667 3.01 18.75 -34.94
N VAL A 668 2.55 17.52 -35.19
CA VAL A 668 1.36 16.98 -34.52
C VAL A 668 1.80 16.29 -33.22
N GLN A 669 1.47 16.89 -32.08
CA GLN A 669 1.62 16.25 -30.77
C GLN A 669 0.56 15.17 -30.58
N VAL A 670 0.98 13.98 -30.16
CA VAL A 670 0.09 12.87 -29.83
C VAL A 670 0.41 12.31 -28.45
N ASN A 671 -0.50 12.56 -27.51
CA ASN A 671 -0.48 11.95 -26.19
C ASN A 671 -0.89 10.48 -26.30
N ILE A 672 -0.01 9.57 -25.91
CA ILE A 672 -0.27 8.13 -25.79
C ILE A 672 -1.04 7.91 -24.48
N PRO A 673 -2.31 7.45 -24.53
CA PRO A 673 -3.10 7.32 -23.31
C PRO A 673 -2.59 6.23 -22.37
N SER A 674 -2.64 6.49 -21.07
CA SER A 674 -2.44 5.48 -20.03
C SER A 674 -3.68 4.59 -19.91
N VAL A 675 -3.49 3.33 -19.52
CA VAL A 675 -4.60 2.38 -19.31
C VAL A 675 -5.31 2.68 -18.00
N MET A 676 -6.64 2.64 -18.01
CA MET A 676 -7.46 2.74 -16.79
C MET A 676 -7.38 1.43 -15.98
N PRO A 677 -7.26 1.49 -14.65
CA PRO A 677 -7.42 0.33 -13.76
C PRO A 677 -8.66 -0.50 -14.08
N SER A 678 -8.51 -1.82 -14.06
CA SER A 678 -9.61 -2.77 -14.32
C SER A 678 -10.83 -2.57 -13.41
N SER A 679 -10.64 -2.15 -12.15
CA SER A 679 -11.74 -1.82 -11.22
C SER A 679 -12.61 -0.63 -11.68
N MET A 680 -12.14 0.18 -12.63
CA MET A 680 -12.88 1.30 -13.25
C MET A 680 -13.48 0.96 -14.62
N ALA A 681 -13.21 -0.23 -15.16
CA ALA A 681 -13.64 -0.65 -16.50
C ALA A 681 -14.91 -1.50 -16.44
N SER A 682 -16.07 -0.88 -16.15
CA SER A 682 -17.36 -1.58 -16.24
C SER A 682 -17.61 -2.06 -17.68
N PRO A 683 -17.85 -3.36 -17.93
CA PRO A 683 -18.10 -3.85 -19.28
C PRO A 683 -19.43 -3.32 -19.81
N VAL A 684 -19.39 -2.68 -20.97
CA VAL A 684 -20.61 -2.32 -21.71
C VAL A 684 -21.14 -3.58 -22.39
N MET A 685 -22.11 -4.24 -21.75
CA MET A 685 -22.91 -5.28 -22.38
C MET A 685 -23.76 -4.67 -23.50
N LEU A 686 -23.22 -4.58 -24.71
CA LEU A 686 -24.02 -4.48 -25.92
C LEU A 686 -24.75 -5.81 -26.09
N GLY A 687 -26.08 -5.81 -25.95
CA GLY A 687 -26.89 -7.00 -26.22
C GLY A 687 -26.82 -7.38 -27.69
N SER A 688 -26.02 -8.39 -28.03
CA SER A 688 -26.05 -9.00 -29.35
C SER A 688 -27.35 -9.78 -29.55
N PHE A 689 -28.13 -9.37 -30.55
CA PHE A 689 -29.28 -10.12 -31.03
C PHE A 689 -28.87 -11.55 -31.38
N SER A 690 -29.53 -12.53 -30.76
CA SER A 690 -29.37 -13.94 -31.10
C SER A 690 -29.91 -14.23 -32.49
N SER A 691 -29.11 -14.80 -33.38
CA SER A 691 -29.59 -15.38 -34.64
C SER A 691 -28.74 -16.57 -35.10
N PHE A 692 -29.25 -17.75 -34.76
CA PHE A 692 -29.22 -19.00 -35.53
C PHE A 692 -27.94 -19.45 -36.26
N ARG A 693 -27.46 -20.65 -35.87
CA ARG A 693 -27.17 -21.70 -36.85
C ARG A 693 -27.85 -23.01 -36.45
N SER A 694 -28.24 -23.78 -37.47
CA SER A 694 -29.21 -24.87 -37.39
C SER A 694 -28.67 -26.20 -37.94
N SER A 695 -28.97 -27.29 -37.24
CA SER A 695 -29.06 -28.68 -37.74
C SER A 695 -29.64 -29.55 -36.59
N SER A 696 -30.39 -30.64 -36.77
CA SER A 696 -31.14 -31.18 -37.92
C SER A 696 -31.94 -32.43 -37.47
N SER A 697 -33.14 -32.79 -37.91
CA SER A 697 -34.28 -32.10 -38.58
C SER A 697 -35.31 -33.17 -39.00
N SER A 698 -36.62 -33.08 -38.70
CA SER A 698 -37.59 -34.00 -39.34
C SER A 698 -39.07 -33.58 -39.37
N ALA A 699 -39.69 -33.87 -40.52
CA ALA A 699 -41.11 -34.21 -40.78
C ALA A 699 -42.27 -33.19 -40.65
N ARG A 700 -42.68 -32.68 -41.83
CA ARG A 700 -44.05 -32.65 -42.43
C ARG A 700 -45.21 -31.84 -41.78
N VAL A 701 -45.55 -30.72 -42.45
CA VAL A 701 -46.71 -30.55 -43.39
C VAL A 701 -48.03 -31.23 -42.96
N PRO A 702 -49.21 -30.53 -42.90
CA PRO A 702 -49.78 -29.61 -43.93
C PRO A 702 -50.42 -28.32 -43.36
N SER A 703 -51.22 -27.52 -44.09
CA SER A 703 -51.07 -26.85 -45.41
C SER A 703 -52.17 -25.77 -45.54
N PHE A 704 -52.05 -24.82 -46.48
CA PHE A 704 -53.10 -23.92 -47.06
C PHE A 704 -54.18 -23.26 -46.16
N GLY A 705 -54.44 -21.94 -46.32
CA GLY A 705 -55.68 -21.36 -45.76
C GLY A 705 -55.83 -19.83 -45.75
N SER A 706 -55.95 -19.22 -46.93
CA SER A 706 -56.10 -17.78 -47.20
C SER A 706 -57.22 -16.99 -46.47
N ARG A 707 -56.95 -15.69 -46.23
CA ARG A 707 -57.84 -14.50 -46.39
C ARG A 707 -59.03 -14.21 -45.46
N GLY A 708 -59.04 -12.95 -44.98
CA GLY A 708 -60.23 -12.13 -44.67
C GLY A 708 -60.91 -12.41 -43.32
N GLY A 709 -61.59 -11.47 -42.67
CA GLY A 709 -61.85 -10.06 -42.98
C GLY A 709 -62.94 -9.52 -42.03
N HIS A 710 -62.84 -8.24 -41.65
CA HIS A 710 -63.78 -7.43 -40.84
C HIS A 710 -65.07 -8.03 -40.25
N GLY A 711 -65.33 -7.69 -38.97
CA GLY A 711 -66.50 -6.82 -38.71
C GLY A 711 -67.42 -7.15 -37.53
N GLY A 712 -67.19 -6.49 -36.38
CA GLY A 712 -68.22 -6.19 -35.36
C GLY A 712 -68.82 -7.38 -34.58
N LEU A 713 -69.70 -7.15 -33.59
CA LEU A 713 -70.07 -5.89 -32.93
C LEU A 713 -70.79 -6.20 -31.59
N SER A 714 -70.52 -5.37 -30.58
CA SER A 714 -71.49 -4.86 -29.58
C SER A 714 -72.17 -5.82 -28.59
N SER A 715 -71.88 -5.63 -27.30
CA SER A 715 -72.77 -4.90 -26.37
C SER A 715 -72.16 -4.87 -24.96
N SER A 716 -72.39 -3.92 -24.03
CA SER A 716 -72.82 -2.52 -24.02
C SER A 716 -73.09 -2.18 -22.54
N LYS A 717 -72.36 -1.23 -21.93
CA LYS A 717 -72.91 -0.07 -21.16
C LYS A 717 -71.86 0.71 -20.33
N ARG A 718 -71.57 1.92 -20.83
CA ARG A 718 -71.66 3.25 -20.17
C ARG A 718 -70.89 3.59 -18.85
N LEU A 719 -70.11 4.67 -19.01
CA LEU A 719 -70.06 5.95 -18.23
C LEU A 719 -68.92 6.23 -17.21
N SER A 720 -67.90 7.00 -17.67
CA SER A 720 -67.55 8.39 -17.27
C SER A 720 -67.24 8.75 -15.78
N ARG A 721 -66.39 9.73 -15.40
CA ARG A 721 -65.61 10.76 -16.12
C ARG A 721 -64.57 11.44 -15.19
N GLN A 722 -63.45 11.91 -15.76
CA GLN A 722 -62.63 13.11 -15.37
C GLN A 722 -61.83 13.19 -14.03
N SER A 723 -60.82 14.08 -14.07
CA SER A 723 -59.69 14.41 -13.15
C SER A 723 -59.95 15.75 -12.39
N PRO A 724 -58.98 16.50 -11.78
CA PRO A 724 -57.53 16.31 -11.46
C PRO A 724 -57.09 16.82 -10.02
N GLU A 725 -55.78 17.05 -9.83
CA GLU A 725 -55.12 18.14 -9.03
C GLU A 725 -54.88 18.12 -7.49
N GLU A 726 -53.61 18.45 -7.15
CA GLU A 726 -53.03 19.39 -6.15
C GLU A 726 -53.28 19.36 -4.59
N GLU A 727 -52.17 19.10 -3.87
CA GLU A 727 -51.36 20.09 -3.10
C GLU A 727 -51.64 20.52 -1.60
N LEU A 728 -50.55 20.49 -0.80
CA LEU A 728 -50.13 21.32 0.38
C LEU A 728 -50.81 21.30 1.79
N PHE A 729 -50.02 21.85 2.74
CA PHE A 729 -50.31 22.39 4.10
C PHE A 729 -50.70 21.37 5.21
N ARG A 730 -50.34 21.52 6.51
CA ARG A 730 -49.19 22.17 7.21
C ARG A 730 -49.33 21.95 8.73
N ARG A 731 -48.22 21.67 9.44
CA ARG A 731 -48.00 21.97 10.88
C ARG A 731 -49.01 21.31 11.87
N PHE A 732 -48.91 21.37 13.20
CA PHE A 732 -48.13 22.19 14.15
C PHE A 732 -47.89 21.42 15.46
N SER A 733 -46.83 21.80 16.21
CA SER A 733 -46.80 21.83 17.70
C SER A 733 -46.84 20.51 18.50
N LEU A 734 -46.36 20.44 19.74
CA LEU A 734 -45.25 21.14 20.44
C LEU A 734 -44.87 20.32 21.69
N ALA A 735 -43.76 20.68 22.32
CA ALA A 735 -43.12 20.11 23.52
C ALA A 735 -44.01 19.60 24.68
N SER A 736 -43.49 18.61 25.42
CA SER A 736 -43.33 18.73 26.90
C SER A 736 -42.43 17.63 27.51
N GLN A 737 -41.56 18.06 28.43
CA GLN A 737 -40.94 17.30 29.53
C GLN A 737 -41.56 17.83 30.85
N PRO A 738 -41.10 17.44 32.06
CA PRO A 738 -40.76 16.12 32.63
C PRO A 738 -41.55 15.87 33.95
N SER A 739 -41.30 14.76 34.67
CA SER A 739 -41.23 14.74 36.16
C SER A 739 -40.81 13.37 36.74
N ASP A 740 -40.17 13.41 37.91
CA ASP A 740 -39.63 12.27 38.65
C ASP A 740 -40.66 11.43 39.40
N THR A 741 -40.33 10.16 39.68
CA THR A 741 -40.39 9.63 41.06
C THR A 741 -39.57 8.34 41.20
N ALA A 742 -38.87 8.19 42.33
CA ALA A 742 -38.05 7.02 42.64
C ALA A 742 -38.79 6.03 43.53
N LEU A 743 -38.49 4.72 43.41
CA LEU A 743 -38.65 3.74 44.49
C LEU A 743 -37.80 2.47 44.25
N ARG A 744 -37.52 1.74 45.34
CA ARG A 744 -36.53 0.65 45.41
C ARG A 744 -37.02 -0.68 44.80
N GLY A 745 -36.11 -1.32 44.05
CA GLY A 745 -35.64 -2.70 44.26
C GLY A 745 -36.58 -3.89 44.02
N SER A 746 -36.22 -4.75 43.05
CA SER A 746 -36.12 -6.21 43.25
C SER A 746 -35.48 -6.89 42.02
N THR A 747 -34.94 -8.09 42.21
CA THR A 747 -34.30 -8.94 41.20
C THR A 747 -35.31 -9.65 40.29
N THR A 748 -35.22 -9.49 38.97
CA THR A 748 -35.85 -10.42 38.00
C THR A 748 -35.07 -10.59 36.71
N LYS A 749 -34.69 -11.86 36.46
CA LYS A 749 -34.43 -12.57 35.20
C LYS A 749 -34.54 -11.75 33.89
N LEU A 750 -33.44 -11.73 33.13
CA LEU A 750 -33.39 -11.31 31.72
C LEU A 750 -34.31 -12.16 30.85
N THR A 751 -35.27 -11.52 30.18
CA THR A 751 -36.11 -12.12 29.16
C THR A 751 -35.48 -11.98 27.77
N LYS A 752 -35.40 -13.11 27.06
CA LYS A 752 -34.94 -13.20 25.66
C LYS A 752 -35.87 -12.38 24.76
N ARG A 753 -35.37 -11.45 23.93
CA ARG A 753 -36.19 -10.79 22.90
C ARG A 753 -35.46 -10.53 21.58
N GLN A 754 -35.86 -11.33 20.59
CA GLN A 754 -35.96 -11.06 19.14
C GLN A 754 -34.95 -10.09 18.49
N VAL A 755 -34.02 -10.67 17.74
CA VAL A 755 -33.44 -10.05 16.54
C VAL A 755 -34.43 -10.25 15.38
N MET A 756 -34.61 -9.23 14.53
CA MET A 756 -35.38 -9.33 13.28
C MET A 756 -34.47 -9.89 12.17
N PRO A 757 -34.95 -10.80 11.30
CA PRO A 757 -34.16 -11.30 10.18
C PRO A 757 -34.06 -10.25 9.06
N THR A 758 -32.93 -10.28 8.34
CA THR A 758 -32.75 -9.57 7.07
C THR A 758 -33.04 -10.52 5.91
N ASP A 759 -33.91 -10.12 4.98
CA ASP A 759 -34.22 -10.89 3.78
C ASP A 759 -33.03 -10.92 2.81
N ASP A 760 -32.52 -12.12 2.53
CA ASP A 760 -32.14 -12.63 1.20
C ASP A 760 -31.49 -14.02 1.35
N VAL A 761 -32.32 -15.01 1.69
CA VAL A 761 -31.99 -16.43 1.55
C VAL A 761 -33.11 -17.08 0.73
N VAL A 762 -32.73 -17.73 -0.38
CA VAL A 762 -33.67 -18.47 -1.21
C VAL A 762 -34.24 -19.64 -0.41
N MET A 763 -35.52 -19.53 -0.02
CA MET A 763 -36.28 -20.62 0.59
C MET A 763 -36.42 -21.78 -0.40
N LEU A 764 -35.57 -22.80 -0.25
CA LEU A 764 -35.91 -24.16 -0.66
C LEU A 764 -36.77 -24.77 0.44
N GLY A 765 -37.84 -25.46 0.02
CA GLY A 765 -38.94 -25.87 0.88
C GLY A 765 -38.54 -26.79 2.02
N ALA A 766 -39.30 -26.73 3.12
CA ALA A 766 -39.18 -27.66 4.22
C ALA A 766 -39.69 -29.06 3.80
N ASP A 767 -38.76 -29.99 3.62
CA ASP A 767 -39.02 -31.43 3.73
C ASP A 767 -38.28 -31.98 4.95
N ASP A 768 -39.04 -32.63 5.83
CA ASP A 768 -38.61 -33.16 7.11
C ASP A 768 -37.90 -34.51 6.95
N GLN A 769 -36.60 -34.49 6.62
CA GLN A 769 -35.67 -35.59 6.90
C GLN A 769 -34.28 -35.07 7.30
N GLY A 770 -33.63 -35.81 8.22
CA GLY A 770 -32.48 -35.32 8.97
C GLY A 770 -31.27 -34.95 8.11
N ALA A 771 -30.99 -33.64 8.01
CA ALA A 771 -29.68 -33.16 7.59
C ALA A 771 -28.63 -33.64 8.59
N ALA A 772 -27.63 -34.38 8.10
CA ALA A 772 -26.48 -34.77 8.92
C ALA A 772 -25.76 -33.52 9.46
N PRO A 773 -25.17 -33.57 10.68
CA PRO A 773 -24.35 -32.47 11.16
C PRO A 773 -23.27 -32.16 10.13
N ARG A 774 -23.03 -30.87 9.89
CA ARG A 774 -21.97 -30.40 8.99
C ARG A 774 -20.65 -30.95 9.54
N ALA A 775 -20.09 -31.96 8.86
CA ALA A 775 -18.87 -32.60 9.31
C ALA A 775 -17.77 -31.56 9.49
N VAL A 776 -16.90 -31.74 10.51
CA VAL A 776 -15.69 -30.91 10.68
C VAL A 776 -15.01 -30.83 9.32
N PRO A 777 -14.74 -29.63 8.77
CA PRO A 777 -14.10 -29.52 7.47
C PRO A 777 -12.78 -30.29 7.51
N VAL A 778 -12.69 -31.33 6.66
CA VAL A 778 -11.62 -32.34 6.73
C VAL A 778 -10.25 -31.67 6.63
N ASN A 779 -10.14 -30.68 5.75
CA ASN A 779 -9.14 -29.63 5.80
C ASN A 779 -9.90 -28.29 5.98
N PRO A 780 -9.78 -27.59 7.13
CA PRO A 780 -10.40 -26.29 7.32
C PRO A 780 -9.78 -25.24 6.38
N SER A 781 -10.61 -24.33 5.86
CA SER A 781 -10.17 -23.21 5.04
C SER A 781 -9.88 -21.96 5.88
N ILE A 782 -9.26 -20.95 5.27
CA ILE A 782 -9.09 -19.63 5.90
C ILE A 782 -10.45 -18.95 6.19
N GLN A 783 -11.49 -19.24 5.41
CA GLN A 783 -12.85 -18.79 5.70
C GLN A 783 -13.42 -19.46 6.96
N ASP A 784 -13.10 -20.74 7.20
CA ASP A 784 -13.47 -21.43 8.43
C ASP A 784 -12.74 -20.83 9.64
N LEU A 785 -11.48 -20.40 9.49
CA LEU A 785 -10.78 -19.66 10.54
C LEU A 785 -11.46 -18.32 10.85
N HIS A 786 -11.89 -17.55 9.84
CA HIS A 786 -12.63 -16.30 10.07
C HIS A 786 -13.94 -16.54 10.84
N VAL A 787 -14.69 -17.59 10.49
CA VAL A 787 -15.90 -17.99 11.22
C VAL A 787 -15.59 -18.41 12.66
N LEU A 788 -14.48 -19.12 12.90
CA LEU A 788 -14.06 -19.50 14.25
C LEU A 788 -13.67 -18.28 15.09
N ILE A 789 -12.85 -17.37 14.54
CA ILE A 789 -12.48 -16.08 15.16
C ILE A 789 -13.73 -15.24 15.45
N ASP A 790 -14.79 -15.37 14.65
CA ASP A 790 -16.03 -14.63 14.86
C ASP A 790 -16.76 -14.99 16.17
N PHE A 791 -16.55 -16.18 16.72
CA PHE A 791 -17.07 -16.61 18.03
C PHE A 791 -16.29 -16.05 19.24
N GLN A 792 -15.10 -15.47 19.04
CA GLN A 792 -14.32 -14.94 20.17
C GLN A 792 -15.00 -13.72 20.79
N LEU A 793 -15.11 -13.71 22.12
CA LEU A 793 -15.55 -12.55 22.89
C LEU A 793 -14.45 -11.50 23.01
N PHE A 794 -14.83 -10.27 23.41
CA PHE A 794 -13.90 -9.14 23.50
C PHE A 794 -12.73 -9.40 24.45
N ASP A 795 -12.92 -10.21 25.49
CA ASP A 795 -11.90 -10.56 26.48
C ASP A 795 -10.99 -11.72 26.05
N GLY A 796 -11.22 -12.30 24.86
CA GLY A 796 -10.45 -13.40 24.31
C GLY A 796 -11.08 -14.79 24.51
N SER A 797 -12.12 -14.90 25.31
CA SER A 797 -12.77 -16.19 25.61
C SER A 797 -13.64 -16.72 24.46
N PHE A 798 -13.84 -18.04 24.47
CA PHE A 798 -14.86 -18.72 23.68
C PHE A 798 -15.86 -19.37 24.64
N VAL A 799 -17.12 -18.93 24.56
CA VAL A 799 -18.20 -19.42 25.44
C VAL A 799 -18.92 -20.62 24.82
N VAL A 800 -19.53 -21.44 25.68
CA VAL A 800 -20.35 -22.57 25.26
C VAL A 800 -21.56 -22.09 24.45
N ALA A 801 -21.58 -22.37 23.15
CA ALA A 801 -22.68 -22.09 22.25
C ALA A 801 -22.98 -23.29 21.34
N ASP A 802 -24.24 -23.51 20.97
CA ASP A 802 -24.62 -24.60 20.07
C ASP A 802 -23.99 -24.40 18.68
N GLU A 803 -23.93 -23.15 18.20
CA GLU A 803 -23.34 -22.79 16.91
C GLU A 803 -21.82 -23.08 16.85
N LEU A 804 -21.09 -22.78 17.92
CA LEU A 804 -19.66 -23.09 18.04
C LEU A 804 -19.43 -24.60 18.15
N ALA A 805 -20.25 -25.31 18.93
CA ALA A 805 -20.18 -26.76 19.04
C ALA A 805 -20.47 -27.46 17.69
N ILE A 806 -21.40 -26.92 16.90
CA ILE A 806 -21.69 -27.38 15.53
C ILE A 806 -20.51 -27.11 14.59
N PHE A 807 -19.87 -25.94 14.67
CA PHE A 807 -18.64 -25.67 13.91
C PHE A 807 -17.51 -26.65 14.26
N LEU A 808 -17.36 -27.01 15.54
CA LEU A 808 -16.38 -27.97 16.04
C LEU A 808 -16.76 -29.45 15.75
N GLY A 809 -17.89 -29.72 15.09
CA GLY A 809 -18.30 -31.05 14.62
C GLY A 809 -19.31 -31.82 15.45
N PHE A 810 -19.85 -31.22 16.51
CA PHE A 810 -20.82 -31.84 17.42
C PHE A 810 -22.26 -31.44 17.03
N ARG A 811 -23.30 -32.12 17.51
CA ARG A 811 -24.70 -31.72 17.22
C ARG A 811 -25.17 -30.53 18.06
N GLY A 812 -24.37 -30.09 19.02
CA GLY A 812 -24.65 -28.97 19.91
C GLY A 812 -23.81 -29.02 21.20
N ALA A 813 -23.94 -27.98 22.02
CA ALA A 813 -23.12 -27.73 23.22
C ALA A 813 -23.13 -28.88 24.23
N LYS A 814 -24.27 -29.53 24.43
CA LYS A 814 -24.42 -30.66 25.36
C LYS A 814 -23.59 -31.87 24.93
N GLU A 815 -23.58 -32.18 23.64
CA GLU A 815 -22.80 -33.30 23.12
C GLU A 815 -21.30 -33.00 23.25
N PHE A 816 -20.88 -31.82 22.78
CA PHE A 816 -19.51 -31.31 22.88
C PHE A 816 -18.95 -31.44 24.30
N LEU A 817 -19.62 -30.87 25.30
CA LEU A 817 -19.15 -30.95 26.70
C LEU A 817 -19.15 -32.40 27.21
N SER A 818 -20.16 -33.21 26.87
CA SER A 818 -20.25 -34.59 27.36
C SER A 818 -19.20 -35.54 26.77
N GLN A 819 -18.71 -35.28 25.57
CA GLN A 819 -17.73 -36.11 24.86
C GLN A 819 -16.30 -35.62 25.08
N THR A 820 -16.08 -34.31 25.14
CA THR A 820 -14.73 -33.76 25.27
C THR A 820 -14.28 -33.64 26.72
N ARG A 821 -15.16 -33.27 27.67
CA ARG A 821 -14.77 -32.90 29.03
C ARG A 821 -14.81 -34.08 30.00
N PRO A 822 -13.67 -34.52 30.58
CA PRO A 822 -13.65 -35.54 31.62
C PRO A 822 -14.43 -35.11 32.86
N LYS A 823 -15.12 -36.05 33.51
CA LYS A 823 -15.93 -35.78 34.73
C LYS A 823 -15.08 -35.38 35.94
N ASP A 824 -13.81 -35.75 35.91
CA ASP A 824 -12.73 -35.50 36.86
C ASP A 824 -11.83 -34.33 36.45
N SER A 825 -12.16 -33.60 35.38
CA SER A 825 -11.38 -32.45 34.90
C SER A 825 -11.17 -31.38 35.97
N VAL A 826 -9.90 -30.94 36.10
CA VAL A 826 -9.48 -29.84 36.98
C VAL A 826 -10.15 -28.51 36.57
N VAL A 827 -10.42 -28.34 35.27
CA VAL A 827 -11.07 -27.16 34.72
C VAL A 827 -12.59 -27.24 34.95
N ARG A 828 -13.06 -26.54 35.99
CA ARG A 828 -14.47 -26.54 36.41
C ARG A 828 -15.39 -25.61 35.61
N ASN A 829 -14.85 -24.57 34.99
CA ASN A 829 -15.59 -23.62 34.17
C ASN A 829 -15.73 -24.16 32.72
N GLU A 830 -16.96 -24.20 32.21
CA GLU A 830 -17.28 -24.71 30.86
C GLU A 830 -16.78 -23.80 29.74
N ASP A 831 -16.77 -22.48 29.95
CA ASP A 831 -16.22 -21.52 28.98
C ASP A 831 -14.68 -21.56 28.97
N MET A 832 -14.06 -21.86 30.12
CA MET A 832 -12.61 -22.12 30.19
C MET A 832 -12.24 -23.41 29.47
N TRP A 833 -13.04 -24.47 29.62
CA TRP A 833 -12.88 -25.70 28.84
C TRP A 833 -13.03 -25.46 27.34
N THR A 834 -14.07 -24.71 26.94
CA THR A 834 -14.36 -24.38 25.54
C THR A 834 -13.23 -23.55 24.93
N THR A 835 -12.75 -22.53 25.64
CA THR A 835 -11.61 -21.70 25.23
C THR A 835 -10.34 -22.54 25.02
N LEU A 836 -10.00 -23.44 25.96
CA LEU A 836 -8.86 -24.35 25.83
C LEU A 836 -9.01 -25.34 24.66
N TYR A 837 -10.21 -25.87 24.44
CA TYR A 837 -10.49 -26.77 23.32
C TYR A 837 -10.38 -26.05 21.97
N VAL A 838 -10.86 -24.80 21.86
CA VAL A 838 -10.69 -24.00 20.64
C VAL A 838 -9.21 -23.69 20.37
N ILE A 839 -8.41 -23.40 21.40
CA ILE A 839 -6.95 -23.23 21.25
C ILE A 839 -6.32 -24.53 20.71
N ALA A 840 -6.59 -25.68 21.34
CA ALA A 840 -6.07 -26.97 20.89
C ALA A 840 -6.55 -27.35 19.46
N PHE A 841 -7.78 -26.98 19.10
CA PHE A 841 -8.32 -27.17 17.75
C PHE A 841 -7.57 -26.31 16.72
N LEU A 842 -7.31 -25.03 17.03
CA LEU A 842 -6.51 -24.15 16.16
C LEU A 842 -5.10 -24.70 15.95
N GLU A 843 -4.47 -25.19 17.02
CA GLU A 843 -3.12 -25.77 16.98
C GLU A 843 -3.00 -27.07 16.19
N GLU A 844 -3.98 -27.99 16.27
CA GLU A 844 -3.93 -29.28 15.55
C GLU A 844 -4.55 -29.21 14.14
N ARG A 845 -5.71 -28.56 13.99
CA ARG A 845 -6.49 -28.55 12.74
C ARG A 845 -6.15 -27.40 11.80
N MET A 846 -5.67 -26.28 12.34
CA MET A 846 -5.39 -25.04 11.59
C MET A 846 -3.93 -24.59 11.76
N SER A 847 -3.01 -25.52 12.00
CA SER A 847 -1.57 -25.24 12.17
C SER A 847 -0.93 -24.52 10.99
N GLU A 848 -1.43 -24.73 9.77
CA GLU A 848 -1.00 -24.00 8.57
C GLU A 848 -1.32 -22.50 8.60
N PHE A 849 -2.29 -22.08 9.43
CA PHE A 849 -2.71 -20.69 9.61
C PHE A 849 -2.25 -20.10 10.96
N LYS A 850 -1.15 -20.64 11.52
CA LYS A 850 -0.67 -20.26 12.87
C LYS A 850 -0.44 -18.75 13.01
N GLU A 851 0.13 -18.12 11.99
CA GLU A 851 0.44 -16.68 12.02
C GLU A 851 -0.81 -15.80 11.90
N GLU A 852 -1.92 -16.36 11.42
CA GLU A 852 -3.20 -15.71 11.29
C GLU A 852 -4.01 -15.75 12.59
N TRP A 853 -3.86 -16.81 13.42
CA TRP A 853 -4.60 -16.96 14.69
C TRP A 853 -3.78 -16.71 15.97
N GLU A 854 -2.46 -16.59 15.91
CA GLU A 854 -1.61 -16.50 17.12
C GLU A 854 -1.97 -15.35 18.08
N LEU A 855 -2.41 -14.19 17.58
CA LEU A 855 -2.88 -13.09 18.43
C LEU A 855 -4.22 -13.41 19.12
N VAL A 856 -5.12 -14.08 18.40
CA VAL A 856 -6.41 -14.58 18.91
C VAL A 856 -6.17 -15.58 20.04
N VAL A 857 -5.24 -16.53 19.86
CA VAL A 857 -4.85 -17.50 20.89
C VAL A 857 -4.09 -16.85 22.04
N SER A 858 -3.19 -15.91 21.79
CA SER A 858 -2.46 -15.18 22.84
C SER A 858 -3.40 -14.34 23.72
N LYS A 859 -4.48 -13.82 23.15
CA LYS A 859 -5.55 -13.16 23.89
C LYS A 859 -6.40 -14.16 24.71
N ALA A 860 -6.75 -15.30 24.11
CA ALA A 860 -7.46 -16.38 24.80
C ALA A 860 -6.64 -16.97 25.99
N LEU A 861 -5.33 -17.19 25.81
CA LEU A 861 -4.42 -17.64 26.87
C LEU A 861 -4.26 -16.59 27.98
N ARG A 862 -4.18 -15.29 27.64
CA ARG A 862 -4.22 -14.20 28.62
C ARG A 862 -5.50 -14.23 29.47
N TRP A 863 -6.65 -14.53 28.87
CA TRP A 863 -7.90 -14.71 29.59
C TRP A 863 -7.88 -15.96 30.48
N VAL A 864 -7.48 -17.13 29.97
CA VAL A 864 -7.35 -18.37 30.74
C VAL A 864 -6.46 -18.15 31.97
N LYS A 865 -5.33 -17.43 31.83
CA LYS A 865 -4.42 -17.08 32.93
C LYS A 865 -5.05 -16.16 33.99
N LYS A 866 -6.07 -15.36 33.65
CA LYS A 866 -6.85 -14.57 34.63
C LYS A 866 -7.88 -15.42 35.38
N GLN A 867 -8.35 -16.52 34.79
CA GLN A 867 -9.32 -17.44 35.39
C GLN A 867 -8.64 -18.56 36.21
N ASP A 868 -7.39 -18.89 35.93
CA ASP A 868 -6.64 -19.89 36.68
C ASP A 868 -6.42 -19.45 38.13
N THR A 869 -7.02 -20.20 39.04
CA THR A 869 -6.95 -20.03 40.50
C THR A 869 -6.12 -21.12 41.18
N ILE A 870 -5.55 -22.04 40.38
CA ILE A 870 -4.92 -23.30 40.84
C ILE A 870 -3.41 -23.28 40.54
N GLY A 871 -2.93 -22.42 39.63
CA GLY A 871 -1.51 -22.25 39.32
C GLY A 871 -1.00 -23.24 38.27
N VAL A 872 -1.89 -23.79 37.44
CA VAL A 872 -1.54 -24.68 36.33
C VAL A 872 -1.47 -23.83 35.07
N THR A 873 -0.27 -23.68 34.50
CA THR A 873 -0.06 -22.90 33.29
C THR A 873 -0.96 -23.40 32.16
N GLY A 874 -1.74 -22.50 31.55
CA GLY A 874 -2.76 -22.86 30.55
C GLY A 874 -2.22 -23.67 29.37
N GLU A 875 -0.95 -23.47 29.01
CA GLU A 875 -0.22 -24.23 27.99
C GLU A 875 -0.18 -25.75 28.28
N LEU A 876 -0.01 -26.16 29.54
CA LEU A 876 -0.03 -27.58 29.92
C LEU A 876 -1.43 -28.18 29.77
N LEU A 877 -2.48 -27.42 30.11
CA LEU A 877 -3.87 -27.84 29.93
C LEU A 877 -4.26 -27.94 28.45
N VAL A 878 -3.74 -27.04 27.61
CA VAL A 878 -3.88 -27.14 26.15
C VAL A 878 -3.23 -28.43 25.65
N GLU A 879 -2.03 -28.80 26.11
CA GLU A 879 -1.34 -30.03 25.68
C GLU A 879 -2.06 -31.33 26.13
N GLU A 880 -2.78 -31.31 27.26
CA GLU A 880 -3.67 -32.41 27.63
C GLU A 880 -4.90 -32.49 26.72
N ILE A 881 -5.54 -31.36 26.44
CA ILE A 881 -6.74 -31.28 25.58
C ILE A 881 -6.40 -31.58 24.11
N ARG A 882 -5.18 -31.29 23.66
CA ARG A 882 -4.65 -31.66 22.34
C ARG A 882 -4.75 -33.16 22.06
N LYS A 883 -4.72 -34.02 23.10
CA LYS A 883 -4.84 -35.49 22.97
C LYS A 883 -6.25 -35.98 22.64
N ILE A 884 -7.28 -35.15 22.86
CA ILE A 884 -8.69 -35.48 22.59
C ILE A 884 -9.26 -34.75 21.36
N VAL A 885 -8.53 -33.79 20.78
CA VAL A 885 -8.90 -33.18 19.51
C VAL A 885 -8.70 -34.20 18.38
N PRO A 886 -9.69 -34.43 17.50
CA PRO A 886 -9.53 -35.34 16.36
C PRO A 886 -8.44 -34.85 15.40
N ARG A 887 -7.40 -35.67 15.18
CA ARG A 887 -6.36 -35.38 14.19
C ARG A 887 -6.92 -35.37 12.75
N PRO A 888 -6.29 -34.63 11.82
CA PRO A 888 -6.62 -34.68 10.39
C PRO A 888 -6.51 -36.10 9.80
#